data_AF-A0A2E3ISC7-F1
#
_entry.id   AF-A0A2E3ISC7-F1
#
_cell.length_a   1.000
_cell.length_b   1.000
_cell.length_c   1.000
_cell.angle_alpha   90.00
_cell.angle_beta   90.00
_cell.angle_gamma   90.00
#
_symmetry.space_group_name_H-M   'P 1'
#
loop_
_entity.id
_entity.type
_entity.pdbx_description
1 polymer ?
#
loop_
_entity_poly.entity_id
_entity_poly.type
_entity_poly.pdbx_seq_one_letter_code
_entity_poly.pdbx_strand_id
1 'polypeptide(L)'
;MEFKDMQSVADLIANKEALIKRNKRGKITAAAVAAAGASVIAAAQSEAASVDGFEDITSSVVSFERLGNGQIEFELENGQRFIASEGQYIIDGKEIMVSGELVTVVNGPGINSMVVAVAVAGAAALVGLFLLTSGSSATAASSSASTASSSSSYISASSSLKTVSISSSDTGDIVGSGADTVFQVSNVTALTDIDSIDGGTGTDSLSIESALTNSSSLDMTSLGLELHNLESVEVAVNSDGGGVTIDMDSEDTTLVIDANTDNETITVTDLSAKYGSTDAAALTVKGMADGQTLDVAVTGAPVVKFELGLENAGDAGAATVNLDNGVDPTQVTITTSGSADNDIALTANAMTDLTIKGSADLEITNTLGGANLAAVTDINAATASGDLELSIDATVQTVDLGTGNDTLNVTESMTANHACDGGDGTDVLALAAGIDAALGDVDKVETISTAGASTIDFDVFDSAVSTVDVNAAATVNLNDLDVDNLLVTAVNNAVLDFDGTAGAGVNNVRITQEGAGVTIDGDASIGAATVTQTNAGTNTITVSGGITELDIDGDRTAVVAGTGATALTDVDASGAAALTMTANDPTTITSFVGSGGVDDVDLGFTGTALIHAGAGDDQVDTAGASGTATVIGGTGVDDITFGGNKQILDFDGLGDMTSIASSTFTAFADFDAMIAAAETLGGFDSGTDTIDLKDLTANDSVAVLSTTYDHDDTASFDTFVTDALARLYAGNDIIIAHDDDTTPNYYLLVDVGQDGIGATSSLGIIQLDASIADTDIV
;
A
#
# COMPACT_ATOMS: atom_id res chain seq x y z
N MET A 1 0.10 -1.94 34.75
CA MET A 1 -1.20 -1.32 35.10
C MET A 1 -2.24 -2.42 35.01
N GLU A 2 -2.89 -2.78 36.13
CA GLU A 2 -3.89 -3.85 36.17
C GLU A 2 -5.13 -3.43 35.36
N PHE A 3 -5.48 -4.21 34.35
CA PHE A 3 -6.64 -3.93 33.48
C PHE A 3 -7.93 -4.34 34.19
N LYS A 4 -8.76 -3.35 34.55
CA LYS A 4 -10.15 -3.58 34.98
C LYS A 4 -11.01 -3.92 33.77
N ASP A 5 -11.79 -4.99 33.87
CA ASP A 5 -12.90 -5.28 32.97
C ASP A 5 -13.89 -4.10 32.99
N MET A 6 -14.26 -3.59 31.81
CA MET A 6 -15.23 -2.52 31.65
C MET A 6 -16.64 -3.03 31.99
N GLN A 7 -17.20 -2.59 33.12
CA GLN A 7 -18.50 -3.08 33.61
C GLN A 7 -19.60 -1.99 33.61
N SER A 8 -19.33 -0.76 33.16
CA SER A 8 -20.34 0.31 33.13
C SER A 8 -20.18 1.31 31.97
N VAL A 9 -21.28 1.98 31.60
CA VAL A 9 -21.32 3.07 30.59
C VAL A 9 -20.46 4.28 31.02
N ALA A 10 -20.30 4.48 32.33
CA ALA A 10 -19.43 5.55 32.86
C ALA A 10 -17.94 5.29 32.59
N ASP A 11 -17.51 4.03 32.52
CA ASP A 11 -16.12 3.66 32.20
C ASP A 11 -15.80 3.86 30.71
N LEU A 12 -16.81 3.81 29.84
CA LEU A 12 -16.69 4.04 28.39
C LEU A 12 -16.51 5.53 28.07
N ILE A 13 -17.26 6.41 28.76
CA ILE A 13 -17.19 7.87 28.59
C ILE A 13 -15.85 8.44 29.09
N ALA A 14 -15.26 7.84 30.12
CA ALA A 14 -14.02 8.34 30.73
C ALA A 14 -12.75 8.05 29.92
N ASN A 15 -12.81 7.20 28.88
CA ASN A 15 -11.63 6.68 28.17
C ASN A 15 -11.71 6.90 26.64
N LYS A 16 -12.17 8.09 26.23
CA LYS A 16 -12.29 8.56 24.83
C LYS A 16 -11.06 8.25 23.95
N GLU A 17 -9.85 8.31 24.49
CA GLU A 17 -8.62 8.07 23.71
C GLU A 17 -8.16 6.59 23.67
N ALA A 18 -8.73 5.73 24.52
CA ALA A 18 -8.45 4.29 24.45
C ALA A 18 -9.33 3.57 23.40
N LEU A 19 -10.28 4.29 22.77
CA LEU A 19 -11.23 3.75 21.79
C LEU A 19 -10.58 3.37 20.45
N ILE A 20 -9.41 3.92 20.10
CA ILE A 20 -8.79 3.73 18.78
C ILE A 20 -7.97 2.41 18.68
N LYS A 21 -7.72 1.68 19.78
CA LYS A 21 -6.70 0.58 19.76
C LYS A 21 -7.04 -0.78 20.44
N ARG A 22 -8.30 -1.23 20.60
CA ARG A 22 -8.55 -2.58 21.23
C ARG A 22 -9.57 -3.51 20.54
N ASN A 23 -9.08 -4.67 20.08
CA ASN A 23 -9.79 -5.84 19.54
C ASN A 23 -10.38 -6.81 20.60
N LYS A 24 -11.36 -6.42 21.44
CA LYS A 24 -12.10 -7.42 22.28
C LYS A 24 -13.61 -7.18 22.36
N ARG A 25 -14.39 -8.26 22.16
CA ARG A 25 -15.87 -8.34 22.19
C ARG A 25 -16.44 -8.20 23.61
N GLY A 26 -17.59 -7.54 23.76
CA GLY A 26 -18.33 -7.41 25.03
C GLY A 26 -19.78 -6.93 24.85
N LYS A 27 -20.70 -7.44 25.68
CA LYS A 27 -22.15 -7.20 25.63
C LYS A 27 -22.61 -6.33 26.82
N ILE A 28 -23.34 -5.24 26.58
CA ILE A 28 -23.89 -4.34 27.62
C ILE A 28 -25.42 -4.42 27.61
N THR A 29 -26.07 -4.50 28.79
CA THR A 29 -27.53 -4.76 28.92
C THR A 29 -28.33 -3.56 29.44
N ALA A 30 -29.60 -3.44 29.00
CA ALA A 30 -30.56 -2.35 29.33
C ALA A 30 -30.67 -1.97 30.82
N ALA A 31 -30.44 -2.92 31.74
CA ALA A 31 -30.54 -2.65 33.18
C ALA A 31 -29.51 -1.61 33.67
N ALA A 32 -28.37 -1.47 32.98
CA ALA A 32 -27.34 -0.47 33.29
C ALA A 32 -27.71 0.94 32.79
N VAL A 33 -28.48 1.03 31.68
CA VAL A 33 -28.90 2.30 31.06
C VAL A 33 -30.12 2.89 31.80
N ALA A 34 -31.06 2.04 32.20
CA ALA A 34 -32.27 2.45 32.94
C ALA A 34 -31.97 3.08 34.31
N ALA A 35 -30.84 2.74 34.95
CA ALA A 35 -30.44 3.33 36.23
C ALA A 35 -29.96 4.79 36.11
N ALA A 36 -29.57 5.25 34.91
CA ALA A 36 -29.15 6.62 34.64
C ALA A 36 -30.27 7.50 34.03
N GLY A 37 -31.30 6.89 33.42
CA GLY A 37 -32.36 7.57 32.66
C GLY A 37 -33.52 8.18 33.45
N ALA A 38 -33.63 7.96 34.76
CA ALA A 38 -34.82 8.35 35.52
C ALA A 38 -34.97 9.86 35.84
N SER A 39 -34.09 10.74 35.38
CA SER A 39 -34.12 12.18 35.78
C SER A 39 -34.28 13.22 34.67
N VAL A 40 -34.34 12.86 33.38
CA VAL A 40 -34.32 13.89 32.29
C VAL A 40 -35.34 13.64 31.16
N ILE A 41 -36.40 12.85 31.38
CA ILE A 41 -37.48 12.68 30.38
C ILE A 41 -38.37 13.95 30.24
N ALA A 42 -38.15 14.99 31.04
CA ALA A 42 -38.98 16.19 31.03
C ALA A 42 -38.41 17.40 30.25
N ALA A 43 -37.21 17.32 29.66
CA ALA A 43 -36.50 18.51 29.15
C ALA A 43 -36.08 18.48 27.68
N ALA A 44 -36.25 17.39 26.93
CA ALA A 44 -35.71 17.27 25.55
C ALA A 44 -36.75 17.13 24.43
N GLN A 45 -38.04 17.44 24.67
CA GLN A 45 -39.06 17.45 23.61
C GLN A 45 -39.13 18.77 22.81
N SER A 46 -38.05 19.53 22.77
CA SER A 46 -37.99 20.78 22.01
C SER A 46 -36.55 21.01 21.61
N GLU A 47 -36.29 20.94 20.31
CA GLU A 47 -35.02 21.29 19.64
C GLU A 47 -33.89 20.24 19.72
N ALA A 48 -33.92 19.26 18.82
CA ALA A 48 -32.72 18.69 18.23
C ALA A 48 -33.04 18.37 16.76
N ALA A 49 -32.42 19.14 15.87
CA ALA A 49 -32.54 19.01 14.43
C ALA A 49 -31.77 17.77 13.95
N SER A 50 -32.33 17.06 12.97
CA SER A 50 -31.68 15.98 12.25
C SER A 50 -30.32 16.41 11.71
N VAL A 51 -29.28 15.63 12.00
CA VAL A 51 -28.06 15.63 11.19
C VAL A 51 -28.43 14.87 9.90
N ASP A 52 -28.19 15.47 8.75
CA ASP A 52 -28.56 14.90 7.45
C ASP A 52 -28.02 13.46 7.32
N GLY A 53 -28.90 12.50 7.02
CA GLY A 53 -28.54 11.08 6.85
C GLY A 53 -28.49 10.20 8.10
N PHE A 54 -28.62 10.73 9.33
CA PHE A 54 -28.59 9.93 10.57
C PHE A 54 -29.87 10.02 11.40
N GLU A 55 -30.39 8.87 11.85
CA GLU A 55 -31.60 8.76 12.67
C GLU A 55 -31.29 8.41 14.13
N ASP A 56 -31.91 9.13 15.07
CA ASP A 56 -31.80 8.86 16.51
C ASP A 56 -32.67 7.65 16.91
N ILE A 57 -32.01 6.57 17.32
CA ILE A 57 -32.65 5.31 17.73
C ILE A 57 -32.56 5.06 19.24
N THR A 58 -32.10 6.04 20.02
CA THR A 58 -31.76 5.89 21.44
C THR A 58 -32.87 5.24 22.28
N SER A 59 -34.13 5.63 22.04
CA SER A 59 -35.27 5.09 22.78
C SER A 59 -35.66 3.67 22.39
N SER A 60 -35.15 3.18 21.26
CA SER A 60 -35.53 1.92 20.66
C SER A 60 -34.52 0.80 20.92
N VAL A 61 -33.31 1.11 21.40
CA VAL A 61 -32.22 0.14 21.64
C VAL A 61 -32.33 -0.50 23.03
N VAL A 62 -32.41 -1.83 23.07
CA VAL A 62 -32.43 -2.66 24.29
C VAL A 62 -31.03 -3.15 24.67
N SER A 63 -30.22 -3.53 23.68
CA SER A 63 -28.85 -3.95 23.93
C SER A 63 -27.97 -3.67 22.71
N PHE A 64 -26.66 -3.63 22.91
CA PHE A 64 -25.71 -3.66 21.80
C PHE A 64 -24.48 -4.49 22.18
N GLU A 65 -23.85 -5.09 21.17
CA GLU A 65 -22.68 -5.96 21.28
C GLU A 65 -21.62 -5.56 20.24
N ARG A 66 -20.37 -5.38 20.68
CA ARG A 66 -19.25 -5.16 19.74
C ARG A 66 -18.82 -6.47 19.11
N LEU A 67 -18.75 -6.50 17.78
CA LEU A 67 -18.39 -7.70 17.02
C LEU A 67 -16.89 -7.77 16.65
N GLY A 68 -16.20 -6.62 16.57
CA GLY A 68 -14.80 -6.48 16.11
C GLY A 68 -14.70 -5.57 14.89
N ASN A 69 -13.50 -5.11 14.51
CA ASN A 69 -13.25 -4.28 13.30
C ASN A 69 -14.19 -3.06 13.16
N GLY A 70 -14.40 -2.31 14.25
CA GLY A 70 -15.27 -1.12 14.23
C GLY A 70 -16.79 -1.40 14.24
N GLN A 71 -17.22 -2.66 14.10
CA GLN A 71 -18.64 -3.03 14.00
C GLN A 71 -19.36 -3.21 15.35
N ILE A 72 -20.60 -2.72 15.41
CA ILE A 72 -21.53 -2.86 16.54
C ILE A 72 -22.83 -3.49 16.08
N GLU A 73 -23.27 -4.52 16.80
CA GLU A 73 -24.62 -5.07 16.67
C GLU A 73 -25.56 -4.39 17.67
N PHE A 74 -26.70 -3.88 17.21
CA PHE A 74 -27.76 -3.32 18.03
C PHE A 74 -28.95 -4.28 18.09
N GLU A 75 -29.61 -4.35 19.24
CA GLU A 75 -30.88 -5.06 19.45
C GLU A 75 -31.94 -4.03 19.84
N LEU A 76 -33.03 -3.98 19.08
CA LEU A 76 -34.14 -3.07 19.31
C LEU A 76 -35.24 -3.67 20.21
N GLU A 77 -36.14 -2.85 20.76
CA GLU A 77 -37.27 -3.27 21.59
C GLU A 77 -38.21 -4.27 20.90
N ASN A 78 -38.29 -4.20 19.57
CA ASN A 78 -39.07 -5.12 18.76
C ASN A 78 -38.36 -6.48 18.49
N GLY A 79 -37.15 -6.68 19.04
CA GLY A 79 -36.34 -7.89 18.88
C GLY A 79 -35.52 -7.95 17.59
N GLN A 80 -35.52 -6.90 16.77
CA GLN A 80 -34.67 -6.80 15.58
C GLN A 80 -33.22 -6.61 15.98
N ARG A 81 -32.31 -7.26 15.25
CA ARG A 81 -30.87 -7.14 15.43
C ARG A 81 -30.19 -6.75 14.12
N PHE A 82 -29.26 -5.82 14.20
CA PHE A 82 -28.61 -5.27 13.03
C PHE A 82 -27.18 -4.83 13.36
N ILE A 83 -26.28 -4.85 12.37
CA ILE A 83 -24.87 -4.49 12.52
C ILE A 83 -24.59 -3.19 11.77
N ALA A 84 -23.98 -2.23 12.45
CA ALA A 84 -23.45 -1.00 11.87
C ALA A 84 -21.91 -1.00 11.94
N SER A 85 -21.26 -0.62 10.85
CA SER A 85 -19.81 -0.46 10.75
C SER A 85 -19.35 0.91 11.23
N GLU A 86 -18.04 1.08 11.39
CA GLU A 86 -17.45 2.39 11.71
C GLU A 86 -17.81 3.41 10.62
N GLY A 87 -18.23 4.61 11.02
CA GLY A 87 -18.81 5.62 10.10
C GLY A 87 -20.33 5.54 9.92
N GLN A 88 -20.98 4.41 10.23
CA GLN A 88 -22.44 4.24 10.09
C GLN A 88 -23.23 4.48 11.39
N TYR A 89 -22.54 4.76 12.49
CA TYR A 89 -23.17 5.10 13.77
C TYR A 89 -22.41 6.23 14.47
N ILE A 90 -23.15 7.03 15.23
CA ILE A 90 -22.63 8.06 16.11
C ILE A 90 -23.16 7.78 17.51
N ILE A 91 -22.27 7.65 18.48
CA ILE A 91 -22.62 7.58 19.90
C ILE A 91 -22.09 8.85 20.55
N ASP A 92 -22.95 9.88 20.65
CA ASP A 92 -22.60 11.14 21.31
C ASP A 92 -23.36 11.28 22.64
N GLY A 93 -22.60 11.20 23.73
CA GLY A 93 -23.13 11.33 25.08
C GLY A 93 -24.21 10.29 25.42
N LYS A 94 -25.48 10.67 25.27
CA LYS A 94 -26.66 9.83 25.56
C LYS A 94 -27.46 9.46 24.32
N GLU A 95 -27.04 9.93 23.15
CA GLU A 95 -27.72 9.71 21.88
C GLU A 95 -26.99 8.64 21.07
N ILE A 96 -27.77 7.75 20.45
CA ILE A 96 -27.32 6.76 19.48
C ILE A 96 -27.99 7.12 18.17
N MET A 97 -27.19 7.60 17.23
CA MET A 97 -27.64 7.89 15.88
C MET A 97 -27.05 6.85 14.92
N VAL A 98 -27.84 6.40 13.95
CA VAL A 98 -27.41 5.41 12.94
C VAL A 98 -27.74 5.95 11.56
N SER A 99 -26.84 5.74 10.60
CA SER A 99 -27.04 6.16 9.21
C SER A 99 -28.24 5.44 8.59
N GLY A 100 -29.02 6.17 7.78
CA GLY A 100 -30.09 5.59 6.97
C GLY A 100 -29.58 4.70 5.84
N GLU A 101 -28.28 4.77 5.52
CA GLU A 101 -27.62 3.94 4.52
C GLU A 101 -26.87 2.77 5.16
N LEU A 102 -27.23 1.57 4.72
CA LEU A 102 -26.63 0.27 5.01
C LEU A 102 -26.59 -0.17 6.48
N VAL A 103 -27.43 -1.18 6.79
CA VAL A 103 -27.34 -1.94 8.04
C VAL A 103 -27.51 -3.44 7.75
N THR A 104 -26.53 -4.25 8.13
CA THR A 104 -26.58 -5.71 7.90
C THR A 104 -27.46 -6.39 8.95
N VAL A 105 -28.61 -6.96 8.54
CA VAL A 105 -29.57 -7.63 9.43
C VAL A 105 -29.14 -9.07 9.72
N VAL A 106 -29.01 -9.42 11.00
CA VAL A 106 -28.71 -10.80 11.43
C VAL A 106 -30.02 -11.53 11.70
N ASN A 107 -30.48 -12.32 10.73
CA ASN A 107 -31.79 -13.00 10.73
C ASN A 107 -32.13 -13.78 12.02
N GLY A 108 -33.34 -13.56 12.53
CA GLY A 108 -34.05 -14.44 13.49
C GLY A 108 -35.15 -15.24 12.79
N PRO A 109 -35.56 -16.41 13.32
CA PRO A 109 -36.47 -17.31 12.61
C PRO A 109 -37.88 -16.72 12.51
N GLY A 110 -38.30 -16.38 11.28
CA GLY A 110 -39.72 -16.17 10.94
C GLY A 110 -40.15 -14.81 10.39
N ILE A 111 -39.25 -13.95 9.89
CA ILE A 111 -39.61 -12.63 9.32
C ILE A 111 -38.93 -12.43 7.95
N ASN A 112 -39.66 -11.83 7.00
CA ASN A 112 -39.29 -11.58 5.60
C ASN A 112 -38.42 -10.31 5.49
N SER A 113 -37.35 -10.34 4.69
CA SER A 113 -36.29 -9.31 4.60
C SER A 113 -36.80 -7.91 4.21
N MET A 114 -37.96 -7.81 3.55
CA MET A 114 -38.59 -6.53 3.17
C MET A 114 -39.22 -5.74 4.34
N VAL A 115 -39.44 -6.34 5.51
CA VAL A 115 -40.20 -5.68 6.60
C VAL A 115 -39.30 -4.75 7.46
N VAL A 116 -37.98 -4.79 7.28
CA VAL A 116 -37.04 -4.08 8.17
C VAL A 116 -36.80 -2.62 7.76
N ALA A 117 -36.87 -2.27 6.47
CA ALA A 117 -36.82 -0.87 6.04
C ALA A 117 -38.00 -0.04 6.59
N VAL A 118 -39.14 -0.69 6.85
CA VAL A 118 -40.38 -0.04 7.31
C VAL A 118 -40.38 0.25 8.82
N ALA A 119 -39.54 -0.41 9.62
CA ALA A 119 -39.55 -0.26 11.08
C ALA A 119 -38.72 0.94 11.56
N VAL A 120 -37.67 1.32 10.82
CA VAL A 120 -36.85 2.51 11.11
C VAL A 120 -37.58 3.77 10.62
N ALA A 121 -38.23 3.72 9.45
CA ALA A 121 -39.17 4.76 8.98
C ALA A 121 -40.52 4.83 9.76
N GLY A 122 -40.70 4.04 10.82
CA GLY A 122 -41.98 3.68 11.42
C GLY A 122 -42.63 4.70 12.37
N ALA A 123 -42.26 5.98 12.36
CA ALA A 123 -42.92 7.02 13.14
C ALA A 123 -43.67 8.08 12.30
N ALA A 124 -43.59 8.06 10.96
CA ALA A 124 -44.38 8.97 10.12
C ALA A 124 -44.84 8.30 8.81
N ALA A 125 -46.15 8.07 8.71
CA ALA A 125 -46.93 7.68 7.54
C ALA A 125 -46.94 6.18 7.14
N LEU A 126 -48.09 5.52 7.37
CA LEU A 126 -48.40 4.16 6.90
C LEU A 126 -49.60 4.18 5.93
N VAL A 127 -49.32 3.91 4.65
CA VAL A 127 -50.20 3.32 3.60
C VAL A 127 -49.24 2.55 2.68
N GLY A 128 -49.36 1.28 2.32
CA GLY A 128 -50.22 0.15 2.67
C GLY A 128 -49.70 -1.09 1.92
N LEU A 129 -49.54 -2.23 2.59
CA LEU A 129 -49.07 -3.50 2.00
C LEU A 129 -50.26 -4.38 1.57
N PHE A 130 -50.18 -4.92 0.35
CA PHE A 130 -51.24 -5.73 -0.30
C PHE A 130 -51.26 -7.20 0.17
N LEU A 131 -52.43 -7.82 -0.01
CA LEU A 131 -52.89 -9.10 0.51
C LEU A 131 -52.16 -10.35 -0.02
N LEU A 132 -51.92 -11.32 0.87
CA LEU A 132 -51.91 -12.75 0.57
C LEU A 132 -52.92 -13.46 1.50
N THR A 133 -54.19 -13.49 1.10
CA THR A 133 -55.17 -14.41 1.68
C THR A 133 -55.37 -15.58 0.74
N SER A 134 -54.93 -16.75 1.20
CA SER A 134 -55.41 -18.05 0.78
C SER A 134 -56.95 -18.11 0.90
N GLY A 135 -57.62 -18.44 -0.19
CA GLY A 135 -59.08 -18.51 -0.26
C GLY A 135 -59.54 -19.71 -1.07
N SER A 136 -59.72 -20.84 -0.39
CA SER A 136 -60.40 -22.02 -0.91
C SER A 136 -61.83 -21.67 -1.36
N SER A 137 -62.12 -21.93 -2.64
CA SER A 137 -63.41 -22.31 -3.23
C SER A 137 -64.71 -21.99 -2.45
N ALA A 138 -65.50 -21.05 -3.00
CA ALA A 138 -66.96 -21.18 -3.03
C ALA A 138 -67.52 -20.51 -4.29
N THR A 139 -68.03 -21.35 -5.19
CA THR A 139 -68.81 -21.05 -6.40
C THR A 139 -70.02 -20.14 -6.17
N ALA A 140 -70.22 -19.17 -7.05
CA ALA A 140 -71.52 -18.91 -7.70
C ALA A 140 -71.34 -18.01 -8.94
N ALA A 141 -71.88 -18.51 -10.06
CA ALA A 141 -71.86 -17.87 -11.37
C ALA A 141 -72.92 -16.77 -11.50
N SER A 142 -72.66 -15.74 -12.32
CA SER A 142 -73.50 -15.42 -13.49
C SER A 142 -72.92 -14.30 -14.36
N SER A 143 -72.83 -14.61 -15.65
CA SER A 143 -72.70 -13.79 -16.86
C SER A 143 -73.37 -12.40 -16.88
N SER A 144 -72.74 -11.40 -17.54
CA SER A 144 -73.14 -10.86 -18.87
C SER A 144 -72.47 -9.50 -19.21
N ALA A 145 -71.69 -9.49 -20.29
CA ALA A 145 -71.52 -8.50 -21.37
C ALA A 145 -71.65 -6.96 -21.15
N SER A 146 -70.63 -6.28 -21.73
CA SER A 146 -70.69 -5.20 -22.74
C SER A 146 -70.39 -3.72 -22.37
N THR A 147 -69.37 -3.22 -23.10
CA THR A 147 -69.18 -1.91 -23.76
C THR A 147 -68.77 -0.66 -22.96
N ALA A 148 -67.50 -0.28 -23.19
CA ALA A 148 -66.92 1.04 -23.47
C ALA A 148 -67.55 2.31 -22.84
N SER A 149 -66.72 3.01 -22.07
CA SER A 149 -66.76 4.47 -21.93
C SER A 149 -65.38 4.97 -21.54
N SER A 150 -64.82 5.82 -22.40
CA SER A 150 -63.70 6.70 -22.14
C SER A 150 -63.98 7.60 -20.93
N SER A 151 -63.03 7.66 -20.00
CA SER A 151 -63.02 8.67 -18.95
C SER A 151 -61.57 8.96 -18.53
N SER A 152 -61.04 10.05 -19.12
CA SER A 152 -59.94 10.84 -18.57
C SER A 152 -60.19 11.07 -17.08
N SER A 153 -59.25 10.64 -16.24
CA SER A 153 -59.29 10.84 -14.80
C SER A 153 -58.19 11.81 -14.39
N TYR A 154 -58.52 13.10 -14.43
CA TYR A 154 -57.75 14.13 -13.74
C TYR A 154 -57.97 13.97 -12.22
N ILE A 155 -56.90 13.68 -11.48
CA ILE A 155 -56.88 13.73 -10.01
C ILE A 155 -55.66 14.55 -9.59
N SER A 156 -55.90 15.59 -8.78
CA SER A 156 -54.95 16.62 -8.38
C SER A 156 -54.04 16.23 -7.22
N ALA A 157 -52.76 16.55 -7.37
CA ALA A 157 -51.75 16.98 -6.39
C ALA A 157 -51.74 16.30 -4.99
N SER A 158 -50.89 15.28 -4.87
CA SER A 158 -50.33 14.75 -3.63
C SER A 158 -48.87 14.37 -3.95
N SER A 159 -47.90 14.82 -3.15
CA SER A 159 -46.45 14.58 -3.29
C SER A 159 -46.04 13.12 -3.02
N SER A 160 -46.79 12.17 -3.56
CA SER A 160 -46.63 10.73 -3.36
C SER A 160 -46.35 10.09 -4.71
N LEU A 161 -45.23 9.38 -4.81
CA LEU A 161 -44.88 8.54 -5.95
C LEU A 161 -46.09 7.71 -6.41
N LYS A 162 -46.43 7.79 -7.70
CA LYS A 162 -47.57 7.11 -8.30
C LYS A 162 -47.06 6.07 -9.30
N THR A 163 -47.49 4.82 -9.16
CA THR A 163 -47.21 3.79 -10.17
C THR A 163 -48.40 3.62 -11.11
N VAL A 164 -48.15 3.63 -12.41
CA VAL A 164 -49.14 3.37 -13.47
C VAL A 164 -48.71 2.12 -14.23
N SER A 165 -49.43 1.01 -14.08
CA SER A 165 -49.15 -0.21 -14.83
C SER A 165 -49.77 -0.14 -16.22
N ILE A 166 -48.95 -0.37 -17.26
CA ILE A 166 -49.36 -0.46 -18.66
C ILE A 166 -49.39 -1.93 -19.07
N SER A 167 -50.53 -2.34 -19.63
CA SER A 167 -50.81 -3.71 -20.08
C SER A 167 -51.11 -3.73 -21.57
N SER A 168 -51.03 -4.90 -22.20
CA SER A 168 -51.33 -5.08 -23.63
C SER A 168 -52.80 -4.83 -24.01
N SER A 169 -53.65 -4.41 -23.07
CA SER A 169 -55.03 -4.00 -23.34
C SER A 169 -55.25 -2.49 -23.28
N ASP A 170 -54.24 -1.75 -22.82
CA ASP A 170 -54.25 -0.30 -22.79
C ASP A 170 -53.93 0.24 -24.19
N THR A 171 -54.58 1.34 -24.58
CA THR A 171 -54.45 1.93 -25.91
C THR A 171 -54.47 3.46 -25.85
N GLY A 172 -53.80 4.13 -26.76
CA GLY A 172 -53.80 5.60 -26.90
C GLY A 172 -52.88 6.31 -25.90
N ASP A 173 -53.20 7.55 -25.56
CA ASP A 173 -52.37 8.39 -24.67
C ASP A 173 -52.47 7.97 -23.20
N ILE A 174 -51.33 7.80 -22.55
CA ILE A 174 -51.20 7.55 -21.11
C ILE A 174 -50.58 8.77 -20.45
N VAL A 175 -51.29 9.39 -19.51
CA VAL A 175 -50.85 10.62 -18.85
C VAL A 175 -50.65 10.38 -17.35
N GLY A 176 -49.52 10.83 -16.85
CA GLY A 176 -49.11 10.87 -15.47
C GLY A 176 -49.85 11.95 -14.70
N SER A 177 -49.21 12.51 -13.68
CA SER A 177 -49.86 13.45 -12.78
C SER A 177 -48.98 14.65 -12.46
N GLY A 178 -49.37 15.43 -11.45
CA GLY A 178 -48.53 16.52 -10.94
C GLY A 178 -47.53 16.09 -9.87
N ALA A 179 -47.26 14.78 -9.77
CA ALA A 179 -46.39 14.13 -8.82
C ALA A 179 -45.62 13.03 -9.55
N ASP A 180 -44.46 12.68 -9.02
CA ASP A 180 -43.55 11.66 -9.55
C ASP A 180 -44.30 10.38 -9.93
N THR A 181 -44.21 9.98 -11.19
CA THR A 181 -44.94 8.85 -11.78
C THR A 181 -44.00 7.82 -12.37
N VAL A 182 -44.12 6.55 -11.96
CA VAL A 182 -43.44 5.42 -12.60
C VAL A 182 -44.44 4.65 -13.46
N PHE A 183 -44.23 4.66 -14.77
CA PHE A 183 -44.98 3.83 -15.72
C PHE A 183 -44.33 2.46 -15.80
N GLN A 184 -44.98 1.43 -15.27
CA GLN A 184 -44.46 0.07 -15.30
C GLN A 184 -45.05 -0.71 -16.47
N VAL A 185 -44.16 -1.27 -17.29
CA VAL A 185 -44.51 -2.08 -18.45
C VAL A 185 -43.94 -3.47 -18.26
N SER A 186 -44.83 -4.45 -18.19
CA SER A 186 -44.40 -5.85 -18.04
C SER A 186 -43.55 -6.37 -19.21
N ASN A 187 -43.77 -5.92 -20.44
CA ASN A 187 -43.02 -6.28 -21.66
C ASN A 187 -43.28 -5.23 -22.75
N VAL A 188 -42.28 -4.89 -23.57
CA VAL A 188 -42.36 -4.01 -24.75
C VAL A 188 -43.61 -4.23 -25.60
N THR A 189 -44.08 -5.47 -25.78
CA THR A 189 -45.32 -5.71 -26.57
C THR A 189 -46.55 -4.98 -26.05
N ALA A 190 -46.58 -4.62 -24.76
CA ALA A 190 -47.67 -3.85 -24.17
C ALA A 190 -47.70 -2.38 -24.64
N LEU A 191 -46.65 -1.89 -25.29
CA LEU A 191 -46.56 -0.54 -25.84
C LEU A 191 -47.11 -0.43 -27.27
N THR A 192 -47.43 -1.55 -27.95
CA THR A 192 -47.78 -1.58 -29.39
C THR A 192 -49.00 -0.73 -29.77
N ASP A 193 -49.97 -0.59 -28.85
CA ASP A 193 -51.21 0.17 -29.08
C ASP A 193 -51.22 1.52 -28.30
N ILE A 194 -50.09 1.90 -27.68
CA ILE A 194 -49.92 3.16 -26.94
C ILE A 194 -49.39 4.22 -27.88
N ASP A 195 -50.09 5.35 -27.98
CA ASP A 195 -49.71 6.46 -28.86
C ASP A 195 -48.68 7.39 -28.19
N SER A 196 -48.84 7.66 -26.89
CA SER A 196 -47.93 8.53 -26.13
C SER A 196 -47.92 8.21 -24.63
N ILE A 197 -46.78 8.50 -23.96
CA ILE A 197 -46.67 8.52 -22.50
C ILE A 197 -46.19 9.91 -22.07
N ASP A 198 -47.00 10.62 -21.29
CA ASP A 198 -46.69 11.95 -20.74
C ASP A 198 -46.57 11.87 -19.22
N GLY A 199 -45.39 12.11 -18.64
CA GLY A 199 -45.19 12.10 -17.18
C GLY A 199 -45.97 13.19 -16.44
N GLY A 200 -46.17 14.33 -17.10
CA GLY A 200 -46.77 15.52 -16.52
C GLY A 200 -45.73 16.41 -15.84
N THR A 201 -45.88 16.64 -14.52
CA THR A 201 -44.91 17.44 -13.76
C THR A 201 -44.47 16.64 -12.54
N GLY A 202 -43.17 16.57 -12.29
CA GLY A 202 -42.59 15.72 -11.25
C GLY A 202 -41.31 15.13 -11.81
N THR A 203 -40.77 14.12 -11.13
CA THR A 203 -39.77 13.21 -11.72
C THR A 203 -40.46 11.92 -12.12
N ASP A 204 -40.60 11.71 -13.42
CA ASP A 204 -41.39 10.65 -14.03
C ASP A 204 -40.47 9.68 -14.81
N SER A 205 -40.78 8.38 -14.76
CA SER A 205 -39.99 7.34 -15.42
C SER A 205 -40.82 6.24 -16.05
N LEU A 206 -40.29 5.63 -17.12
CA LEU A 206 -40.84 4.45 -17.76
C LEU A 206 -39.95 3.25 -17.43
N SER A 207 -40.50 2.18 -16.85
CA SER A 207 -39.73 0.99 -16.46
C SER A 207 -40.27 -0.24 -17.20
N ILE A 208 -39.41 -0.88 -17.99
CA ILE A 208 -39.71 -2.09 -18.76
C ILE A 208 -39.13 -3.30 -18.02
N GLU A 209 -40.01 -4.06 -17.35
CA GLU A 209 -39.61 -5.10 -16.39
C GLU A 209 -39.13 -6.40 -17.07
N SER A 210 -39.71 -6.78 -18.21
CA SER A 210 -39.21 -7.97 -18.93
C SER A 210 -37.93 -7.61 -19.66
N ALA A 211 -36.88 -8.38 -19.37
CA ALA A 211 -35.60 -8.21 -20.01
C ALA A 211 -35.68 -8.40 -21.53
N LEU A 212 -35.02 -7.51 -22.27
CA LEU A 212 -34.79 -7.67 -23.70
C LEU A 212 -33.80 -8.81 -23.94
N THR A 213 -34.20 -9.77 -24.76
CA THR A 213 -33.37 -10.89 -25.23
C THR A 213 -32.99 -10.73 -26.71
N ASN A 214 -32.14 -11.60 -27.25
CA ASN A 214 -31.70 -11.58 -28.68
C ASN A 214 -32.82 -11.54 -29.74
N SER A 215 -34.07 -11.83 -29.36
CA SER A 215 -35.22 -11.86 -30.26
C SER A 215 -36.12 -10.62 -30.15
N SER A 216 -35.75 -9.67 -29.28
CA SER A 216 -36.53 -8.48 -28.95
C SER A 216 -35.65 -7.25 -29.07
N SER A 217 -36.23 -6.19 -29.60
CA SER A 217 -35.69 -4.83 -29.58
C SER A 217 -36.72 -3.93 -28.91
N LEU A 218 -36.23 -2.86 -28.30
CA LEU A 218 -37.05 -1.68 -28.05
C LEU A 218 -36.81 -0.75 -29.22
N ASP A 219 -37.86 -0.41 -29.95
CA ASP A 219 -37.79 0.49 -31.11
C ASP A 219 -38.98 1.43 -31.03
N MET A 220 -38.74 2.63 -30.48
CA MET A 220 -39.79 3.64 -30.28
C MET A 220 -40.38 4.08 -31.62
N THR A 221 -39.55 4.20 -32.66
CA THR A 221 -39.95 4.54 -34.03
C THR A 221 -40.97 3.54 -34.58
N SER A 222 -40.68 2.24 -34.44
CA SER A 222 -41.53 1.15 -34.91
C SER A 222 -42.80 1.01 -34.07
N LEU A 223 -42.74 1.35 -32.78
CA LEU A 223 -43.91 1.41 -31.90
C LEU A 223 -44.79 2.63 -32.20
N GLY A 224 -44.22 3.71 -32.76
CA GLY A 224 -44.92 4.99 -32.92
C GLY A 224 -45.26 5.65 -31.58
N LEU A 225 -44.42 5.40 -30.57
CA LEU A 225 -44.63 5.86 -29.19
C LEU A 225 -43.89 7.16 -28.97
N GLU A 226 -44.60 8.24 -28.62
CA GLU A 226 -44.00 9.52 -28.22
C GLU A 226 -43.83 9.62 -26.70
N LEU A 227 -42.69 10.11 -26.22
CA LEU A 227 -42.40 10.29 -24.79
C LEU A 227 -42.37 11.80 -24.44
N HIS A 228 -43.21 12.21 -23.49
CA HIS A 228 -43.29 13.60 -23.05
C HIS A 228 -43.04 13.69 -21.55
N ASN A 229 -42.22 14.67 -21.12
CA ASN A 229 -41.96 14.93 -19.70
C ASN A 229 -41.54 13.68 -18.91
N LEU A 230 -40.58 12.92 -19.44
CA LEU A 230 -40.03 11.71 -18.81
C LEU A 230 -38.53 11.89 -18.57
N GLU A 231 -38.11 11.92 -17.32
CA GLU A 231 -36.70 12.05 -16.95
C GLU A 231 -35.89 10.80 -17.33
N SER A 232 -36.49 9.60 -17.25
CA SER A 232 -35.78 8.36 -17.56
C SER A 232 -36.64 7.23 -18.13
N VAL A 233 -36.03 6.41 -18.99
CA VAL A 233 -36.53 5.10 -19.43
C VAL A 233 -35.57 4.03 -18.92
N GLU A 234 -36.07 3.09 -18.11
CA GLU A 234 -35.31 1.97 -17.56
C GLU A 234 -35.68 0.66 -18.29
N VAL A 235 -34.66 -0.06 -18.72
CA VAL A 235 -34.78 -1.28 -19.50
C VAL A 235 -33.86 -2.35 -18.93
N ALA A 236 -34.41 -3.51 -18.59
CA ALA A 236 -33.61 -4.69 -18.31
C ALA A 236 -33.17 -5.36 -19.62
N VAL A 237 -31.93 -5.83 -19.69
CA VAL A 237 -31.38 -6.56 -20.83
C VAL A 237 -30.87 -7.92 -20.33
N ASN A 238 -31.21 -8.98 -21.07
CA ASN A 238 -30.82 -10.36 -20.85
C ASN A 238 -30.64 -11.08 -22.22
N SER A 239 -29.57 -10.77 -22.94
CA SER A 239 -29.10 -11.49 -24.13
C SER A 239 -28.35 -12.78 -23.78
N ASP A 240 -28.54 -13.80 -24.64
CA ASP A 240 -27.84 -15.09 -24.61
C ASP A 240 -27.23 -15.35 -26.01
N GLY A 241 -26.29 -14.50 -26.47
CA GLY A 241 -25.52 -14.74 -27.70
C GLY A 241 -26.04 -14.14 -29.01
N GLY A 242 -26.59 -12.91 -29.01
CA GLY A 242 -27.04 -12.24 -30.25
C GLY A 242 -27.10 -10.71 -30.26
N GLY A 243 -26.77 -10.06 -29.14
CA GLY A 243 -26.90 -8.62 -28.95
C GLY A 243 -28.35 -8.13 -28.87
N VAL A 244 -28.54 -6.92 -28.37
CA VAL A 244 -29.85 -6.25 -28.21
C VAL A 244 -29.78 -4.85 -28.80
N THR A 245 -30.86 -4.40 -29.44
CA THR A 245 -30.96 -3.04 -29.99
C THR A 245 -32.06 -2.27 -29.26
N ILE A 246 -31.74 -1.05 -28.86
CA ILE A 246 -32.62 -0.06 -28.24
C ILE A 246 -32.58 1.20 -29.12
N ASP A 247 -33.66 1.50 -29.84
CA ASP A 247 -33.85 2.73 -30.61
C ASP A 247 -34.78 3.67 -29.82
N MET A 248 -34.25 4.85 -29.48
CA MET A 248 -34.92 5.88 -28.69
C MET A 248 -35.66 6.93 -29.52
N ASP A 249 -35.65 6.85 -30.86
CA ASP A 249 -36.32 7.79 -31.80
C ASP A 249 -36.09 9.28 -31.48
N SER A 250 -34.91 9.62 -30.97
CA SER A 250 -34.57 10.98 -30.52
C SER A 250 -35.49 11.55 -29.44
N GLU A 251 -36.07 10.71 -28.59
CA GLU A 251 -36.86 11.14 -27.43
C GLU A 251 -35.97 11.82 -26.37
N ASP A 252 -36.50 12.89 -25.75
CA ASP A 252 -35.76 13.71 -24.79
C ASP A 252 -35.78 13.07 -23.39
N THR A 253 -34.96 12.05 -23.14
CA THR A 253 -34.96 11.29 -21.88
C THR A 253 -33.60 10.67 -21.55
N THR A 254 -33.39 10.29 -20.28
CA THR A 254 -32.20 9.51 -19.87
C THR A 254 -32.47 8.02 -20.06
N LEU A 255 -31.57 7.27 -20.69
CA LEU A 255 -31.70 5.82 -20.78
C LEU A 255 -30.98 5.13 -19.60
N VAL A 256 -31.66 4.20 -18.93
CA VAL A 256 -31.06 3.35 -17.89
C VAL A 256 -31.15 1.90 -18.35
N ILE A 257 -30.00 1.21 -18.39
CA ILE A 257 -29.89 -0.17 -18.83
C ILE A 257 -29.40 -1.02 -17.67
N ASP A 258 -30.19 -2.02 -17.28
CA ASP A 258 -29.77 -3.06 -16.35
C ASP A 258 -29.32 -4.29 -17.15
N ALA A 259 -28.01 -4.43 -17.34
CA ALA A 259 -27.39 -5.43 -18.20
C ALA A 259 -27.08 -6.71 -17.40
N ASN A 260 -28.07 -7.56 -17.17
CA ASN A 260 -27.89 -8.85 -16.48
C ASN A 260 -27.42 -9.97 -17.44
N THR A 261 -26.35 -9.72 -18.21
CA THR A 261 -25.96 -10.52 -19.40
C THR A 261 -24.50 -10.92 -19.44
N ASP A 262 -24.18 -11.91 -20.27
CA ASP A 262 -22.80 -12.28 -20.63
C ASP A 262 -22.33 -11.52 -21.92
N ASN A 263 -21.03 -11.57 -22.22
CA ASN A 263 -20.17 -10.81 -23.18
C ASN A 263 -20.74 -10.41 -24.59
N GLU A 264 -21.90 -9.78 -24.70
CA GLU A 264 -22.53 -9.39 -25.98
C GLU A 264 -22.59 -7.88 -26.24
N THR A 265 -23.12 -7.48 -27.40
CA THR A 265 -23.28 -6.06 -27.76
C THR A 265 -24.69 -5.55 -27.46
N ILE A 266 -24.79 -4.49 -26.66
CA ILE A 266 -25.99 -3.65 -26.51
C ILE A 266 -25.82 -2.44 -27.43
N THR A 267 -26.65 -2.32 -28.46
CA THR A 267 -26.64 -1.19 -29.37
C THR A 267 -27.77 -0.23 -29.01
N VAL A 268 -27.43 1.02 -28.72
CA VAL A 268 -28.39 2.11 -28.53
C VAL A 268 -28.34 3.00 -29.76
N THR A 269 -29.49 3.30 -30.38
CA THR A 269 -29.57 4.22 -31.52
C THR A 269 -30.49 5.38 -31.23
N ASP A 270 -30.26 6.46 -31.96
CA ASP A 270 -31.07 7.68 -31.92
C ASP A 270 -31.25 8.24 -30.51
N LEU A 271 -30.20 8.15 -29.66
CA LEU A 271 -30.22 8.74 -28.33
C LEU A 271 -30.02 10.26 -28.44
N SER A 272 -30.98 11.05 -27.95
CA SER A 272 -30.93 12.50 -28.03
C SER A 272 -30.60 13.17 -26.69
N ALA A 273 -30.88 14.47 -26.56
CA ALA A 273 -30.65 15.20 -25.34
C ALA A 273 -31.54 14.67 -24.21
N LYS A 274 -31.01 14.55 -22.99
CA LYS A 274 -31.84 14.19 -21.83
C LYS A 274 -32.91 15.24 -21.58
N TYR A 275 -33.97 14.83 -20.91
CA TYR A 275 -35.05 15.73 -20.52
C TYR A 275 -34.54 17.01 -19.82
N GLY A 276 -35.04 18.17 -20.25
CA GLY A 276 -34.65 19.47 -19.72
C GLY A 276 -33.28 19.98 -20.17
N SER A 277 -32.57 19.22 -21.02
CA SER A 277 -31.33 19.63 -21.67
C SER A 277 -31.54 19.87 -23.16
N THR A 278 -30.65 20.65 -23.77
CA THR A 278 -30.63 20.84 -25.24
C THR A 278 -29.30 20.43 -25.87
N ASP A 279 -28.30 20.11 -25.04
CA ASP A 279 -26.91 19.90 -25.46
C ASP A 279 -26.24 18.68 -24.80
N ALA A 280 -26.95 17.95 -23.93
CA ALA A 280 -26.41 16.80 -23.20
C ALA A 280 -27.29 15.57 -23.36
N ALA A 281 -26.74 14.47 -23.87
CA ALA A 281 -27.35 13.14 -23.83
C ALA A 281 -26.91 12.41 -22.55
N ALA A 282 -27.74 11.49 -22.04
CA ALA A 282 -27.41 10.74 -20.83
C ALA A 282 -27.84 9.27 -20.89
N LEU A 283 -26.95 8.39 -20.42
CA LEU A 283 -27.18 6.97 -20.32
C LEU A 283 -26.51 6.41 -19.07
N THR A 284 -27.23 5.60 -18.30
CA THR A 284 -26.68 4.81 -17.19
C THR A 284 -26.74 3.34 -17.55
N VAL A 285 -25.66 2.61 -17.32
CA VAL A 285 -25.62 1.15 -17.50
C VAL A 285 -25.15 0.49 -16.21
N LYS A 286 -25.83 -0.58 -15.83
CA LYS A 286 -25.59 -1.34 -14.60
C LYS A 286 -25.21 -2.77 -14.93
N GLY A 287 -24.25 -3.32 -14.21
CA GLY A 287 -23.89 -4.74 -14.24
C GLY A 287 -23.27 -5.21 -15.54
N MET A 288 -22.61 -4.33 -16.31
CA MET A 288 -21.96 -4.77 -17.54
C MET A 288 -20.91 -5.85 -17.24
N ALA A 289 -20.97 -6.97 -17.96
CA ALA A 289 -19.99 -8.05 -17.81
C ALA A 289 -18.67 -7.75 -18.55
N ASP A 290 -17.61 -8.45 -18.17
CA ASP A 290 -16.32 -8.46 -18.88
C ASP A 290 -16.52 -8.74 -20.38
N GLY A 291 -15.84 -7.97 -21.25
CA GLY A 291 -15.92 -8.13 -22.69
C GLY A 291 -17.28 -7.80 -23.33
N GLN A 292 -18.27 -7.36 -22.55
CA GLN A 292 -19.52 -6.82 -23.07
C GLN A 292 -19.27 -5.50 -23.80
N THR A 293 -20.02 -5.21 -24.87
CA THR A 293 -19.91 -3.93 -25.60
C THR A 293 -21.20 -3.14 -25.50
N LEU A 294 -21.12 -1.90 -25.06
CA LEU A 294 -22.16 -0.89 -25.19
C LEU A 294 -21.81 0.02 -26.36
N ASP A 295 -22.64 0.01 -27.40
CA ASP A 295 -22.45 0.78 -28.62
C ASP A 295 -23.55 1.84 -28.75
N VAL A 296 -23.22 3.11 -28.54
CA VAL A 296 -24.20 4.19 -28.43
C VAL A 296 -24.11 5.11 -29.63
N ALA A 297 -25.24 5.27 -30.33
CA ALA A 297 -25.41 6.26 -31.36
C ALA A 297 -26.18 7.49 -30.88
N VAL A 298 -25.48 8.60 -30.70
CA VAL A 298 -26.07 9.88 -30.29
C VAL A 298 -26.55 10.64 -31.53
N THR A 299 -27.76 11.19 -31.47
CA THR A 299 -28.37 11.95 -32.56
C THR A 299 -28.91 13.30 -32.10
N GLY A 300 -29.02 14.22 -33.06
CA GLY A 300 -29.50 15.57 -32.81
C GLY A 300 -28.37 16.58 -32.60
N ALA A 301 -28.19 17.49 -33.57
CA ALA A 301 -27.43 18.71 -33.32
C ALA A 301 -28.29 19.63 -32.43
N PRO A 302 -27.78 20.16 -31.29
CA PRO A 302 -26.37 20.38 -30.98
C PRO A 302 -25.83 19.61 -29.74
N VAL A 303 -26.08 18.29 -29.60
CA VAL A 303 -25.50 17.54 -28.48
C VAL A 303 -23.96 17.59 -28.55
N VAL A 304 -23.34 18.11 -27.49
CA VAL A 304 -21.88 18.21 -27.33
C VAL A 304 -21.39 17.57 -26.04
N LYS A 305 -22.30 17.28 -25.10
CA LYS A 305 -22.02 16.61 -23.83
C LYS A 305 -22.65 15.23 -23.80
N PHE A 306 -21.96 14.27 -23.20
CA PHE A 306 -22.48 12.96 -22.91
C PHE A 306 -22.26 12.62 -21.44
N GLU A 307 -23.31 12.21 -20.73
CA GLU A 307 -23.25 11.77 -19.34
C GLU A 307 -23.44 10.25 -19.27
N LEU A 308 -22.38 9.54 -18.89
CA LEU A 308 -22.35 8.09 -18.73
C LEU A 308 -22.37 7.72 -17.24
N GLY A 309 -23.42 7.03 -16.80
CA GLY A 309 -23.45 6.38 -15.49
C GLY A 309 -22.96 4.93 -15.59
N LEU A 310 -22.03 4.53 -14.73
CA LEU A 310 -21.53 3.16 -14.59
C LEU A 310 -21.83 2.64 -13.18
N GLU A 311 -22.40 1.44 -13.11
CA GLU A 311 -22.63 0.74 -11.85
C GLU A 311 -22.15 -0.71 -11.96
N ASN A 312 -21.03 -1.05 -11.31
CA ASN A 312 -20.39 -2.38 -11.35
C ASN A 312 -20.12 -2.86 -12.80
N ALA A 313 -19.55 -2.01 -13.65
CA ALA A 313 -19.29 -2.34 -15.04
C ALA A 313 -17.89 -2.96 -15.21
N GLY A 314 -17.78 -4.24 -15.56
CA GLY A 314 -16.47 -4.86 -15.83
C GLY A 314 -15.79 -5.49 -14.60
N ASP A 315 -16.54 -5.87 -13.56
CA ASP A 315 -16.09 -6.50 -12.29
C ASP A 315 -15.20 -7.78 -12.43
N ALA A 316 -14.87 -8.22 -13.65
CA ALA A 316 -13.94 -9.33 -13.92
C ALA A 316 -13.03 -9.11 -15.15
N GLY A 317 -12.97 -7.89 -15.69
CA GLY A 317 -12.27 -7.51 -16.91
C GLY A 317 -13.01 -6.41 -17.69
N ALA A 318 -12.32 -5.78 -18.65
CA ALA A 318 -12.81 -4.55 -19.26
C ALA A 318 -14.04 -4.75 -20.17
N ALA A 319 -15.14 -4.09 -19.82
CA ALA A 319 -16.25 -3.86 -20.74
C ALA A 319 -15.87 -2.80 -21.80
N THR A 320 -16.57 -2.72 -22.91
CA THR A 320 -16.29 -1.72 -23.96
C THR A 320 -17.45 -0.74 -24.09
N VAL A 321 -17.16 0.55 -24.09
CA VAL A 321 -18.12 1.63 -24.36
C VAL A 321 -17.68 2.38 -25.62
N ASN A 322 -18.55 2.43 -26.62
CA ASN A 322 -18.32 3.15 -27.87
C ASN A 322 -19.32 4.29 -28.02
N LEU A 323 -18.80 5.52 -28.12
CA LEU A 323 -19.57 6.76 -28.27
C LEU A 323 -19.34 7.44 -29.63
N ASP A 324 -18.61 6.81 -30.55
CA ASP A 324 -18.27 7.38 -31.88
C ASP A 324 -19.22 6.97 -33.00
N ASN A 325 -20.42 6.50 -32.63
CA ASN A 325 -21.48 6.28 -33.58
C ASN A 325 -22.39 7.51 -33.57
N GLY A 326 -22.49 8.25 -34.68
CA GLY A 326 -23.41 9.40 -34.78
C GLY A 326 -22.77 10.77 -34.53
N VAL A 327 -23.29 11.53 -33.57
CA VAL A 327 -22.75 12.84 -33.16
C VAL A 327 -21.74 12.62 -32.05
N ASP A 328 -20.46 12.81 -32.36
CA ASP A 328 -19.38 12.56 -31.41
C ASP A 328 -19.33 13.67 -30.34
N PRO A 329 -19.53 13.36 -29.05
CA PRO A 329 -19.48 14.35 -27.98
C PRO A 329 -18.06 14.84 -27.76
N THR A 330 -17.90 16.15 -27.49
CA THR A 330 -16.60 16.74 -27.14
C THR A 330 -16.34 16.75 -25.64
N GLN A 331 -17.40 16.63 -24.84
CA GLN A 331 -17.35 16.60 -23.37
C GLN A 331 -18.02 15.32 -22.88
N VAL A 332 -17.32 14.48 -22.12
CA VAL A 332 -17.90 13.27 -21.52
C VAL A 332 -17.78 13.38 -20.01
N THR A 333 -18.87 13.09 -19.30
CA THR A 333 -18.88 12.91 -17.84
C THR A 333 -19.15 11.45 -17.53
N ILE A 334 -18.27 10.80 -16.79
CA ILE A 334 -18.48 9.45 -16.25
C ILE A 334 -18.83 9.58 -14.77
N THR A 335 -19.92 8.95 -14.32
CA THR A 335 -20.29 8.86 -12.90
C THR A 335 -20.32 7.40 -12.48
N THR A 336 -19.45 7.03 -11.55
CA THR A 336 -19.30 5.66 -11.07
C THR A 336 -20.09 5.44 -9.79
N SER A 337 -20.58 4.22 -9.63
CA SER A 337 -21.32 3.78 -8.45
C SER A 337 -21.22 2.27 -8.32
N GLY A 338 -21.72 1.72 -7.20
CA GLY A 338 -21.67 0.29 -6.93
C GLY A 338 -20.63 -0.08 -5.89
N SER A 339 -20.45 -1.38 -5.68
CA SER A 339 -19.53 -1.96 -4.70
C SER A 339 -18.36 -2.70 -5.33
N ALA A 340 -18.34 -2.75 -6.65
CA ALA A 340 -17.32 -3.38 -7.48
C ALA A 340 -16.66 -2.33 -8.37
N ASP A 341 -15.47 -2.68 -8.86
CA ASP A 341 -14.65 -1.86 -9.74
C ASP A 341 -15.36 -1.67 -11.09
N ASN A 342 -15.09 -0.53 -11.73
CA ASN A 342 -15.61 -0.24 -13.07
C ASN A 342 -14.46 -0.23 -14.07
N ASP A 343 -14.31 -1.30 -14.86
CA ASP A 343 -13.22 -1.44 -15.84
C ASP A 343 -13.78 -1.30 -17.25
N ILE A 344 -13.34 -0.27 -17.98
CA ILE A 344 -13.81 -0.02 -19.34
C ILE A 344 -12.68 0.24 -20.35
N ALA A 345 -12.93 -0.15 -21.59
CA ALA A 345 -12.34 0.43 -22.79
C ALA A 345 -13.32 1.47 -23.36
N LEU A 346 -12.84 2.68 -23.66
CA LEU A 346 -13.66 3.79 -24.15
C LEU A 346 -13.21 4.21 -25.56
N THR A 347 -14.18 4.39 -26.45
CA THR A 347 -13.97 4.99 -27.78
C THR A 347 -14.80 6.27 -27.89
N ALA A 348 -14.12 7.41 -28.00
CA ALA A 348 -14.72 8.75 -28.08
C ALA A 348 -13.72 9.72 -28.75
N ASN A 349 -13.52 9.57 -30.06
CA ASN A 349 -12.48 10.24 -30.85
C ASN A 349 -12.57 11.78 -30.86
N ALA A 350 -13.75 12.35 -30.60
CA ALA A 350 -13.94 13.81 -30.55
C ALA A 350 -13.85 14.40 -29.14
N MET A 351 -13.75 13.56 -28.10
CA MET A 351 -13.71 14.00 -26.71
C MET A 351 -12.43 14.80 -26.43
N THR A 352 -12.58 16.03 -25.97
CA THR A 352 -11.47 16.86 -25.50
C THR A 352 -11.40 16.92 -23.99
N ASP A 353 -12.56 16.89 -23.34
CA ASP A 353 -12.70 17.08 -21.89
C ASP A 353 -13.41 15.85 -21.29
N LEU A 354 -12.73 15.19 -20.34
CA LEU A 354 -13.29 14.10 -19.55
C LEU A 354 -13.51 14.58 -18.11
N THR A 355 -14.72 14.39 -17.59
CA THR A 355 -15.03 14.60 -16.17
C THR A 355 -15.37 13.27 -15.52
N ILE A 356 -14.79 12.95 -14.37
CA ILE A 356 -15.08 11.73 -13.62
C ILE A 356 -15.65 12.12 -12.25
N LYS A 357 -16.66 11.37 -11.80
CA LYS A 357 -17.36 11.55 -10.54
C LYS A 357 -17.73 10.19 -9.98
N GLY A 358 -18.13 10.16 -8.71
CA GLY A 358 -18.65 8.96 -8.08
C GLY A 358 -17.69 8.42 -7.04
N SER A 359 -18.10 7.34 -6.39
CA SER A 359 -17.41 6.77 -5.24
C SER A 359 -16.93 5.34 -5.45
N ALA A 360 -17.11 4.81 -6.67
CA ALA A 360 -16.63 3.49 -7.03
C ALA A 360 -15.41 3.64 -7.95
N ASP A 361 -14.51 2.68 -7.85
CA ASP A 361 -13.23 2.69 -8.55
C ASP A 361 -13.45 2.59 -10.07
N LEU A 362 -12.50 3.11 -10.84
CA LEU A 362 -12.57 3.17 -12.30
C LEU A 362 -11.20 2.95 -12.96
N GLU A 363 -11.12 1.95 -13.82
CA GLU A 363 -10.04 1.80 -14.79
C GLU A 363 -10.52 2.16 -16.19
N ILE A 364 -9.82 3.09 -16.86
CA ILE A 364 -9.93 3.27 -18.32
C ILE A 364 -8.70 2.62 -18.96
N THR A 365 -8.89 1.42 -19.49
CA THR A 365 -7.82 0.60 -20.08
C THR A 365 -7.20 1.16 -21.37
N ASN A 366 -7.83 2.17 -21.98
CA ASN A 366 -7.28 2.85 -23.15
C ASN A 366 -6.43 4.05 -22.71
N THR A 367 -5.35 4.29 -23.44
CA THR A 367 -4.56 5.51 -23.26
C THR A 367 -5.37 6.74 -23.72
N LEU A 368 -5.67 7.65 -22.81
CA LEU A 368 -6.22 8.96 -23.08
C LEU A 368 -5.18 9.80 -23.83
N GLY A 369 -5.59 10.43 -24.93
CA GLY A 369 -4.68 11.03 -25.92
C GLY A 369 -4.19 10.06 -27.01
N GLY A 370 -4.35 8.74 -26.78
CA GLY A 370 -4.03 7.70 -27.75
C GLY A 370 -5.10 7.52 -28.85
N ALA A 371 -4.95 6.49 -29.69
CA ALA A 371 -5.71 6.34 -30.95
C ALA A 371 -7.24 6.61 -30.88
N ASN A 372 -7.96 6.01 -29.92
CA ASN A 372 -9.42 6.13 -29.78
C ASN A 372 -9.87 7.35 -28.95
N LEU A 373 -8.92 8.05 -28.35
CA LEU A 373 -9.13 9.15 -27.40
C LEU A 373 -8.15 10.31 -27.73
N ALA A 374 -7.83 10.48 -29.02
CA ALA A 374 -6.69 11.28 -29.46
C ALA A 374 -6.88 12.80 -29.32
N ALA A 375 -8.11 13.22 -29.05
CA ALA A 375 -8.46 14.62 -28.86
C ALA A 375 -8.45 15.04 -27.39
N VAL A 376 -8.30 14.11 -26.45
CA VAL A 376 -8.38 14.39 -25.01
C VAL A 376 -7.20 15.27 -24.59
N THR A 377 -7.52 16.38 -23.95
CA THR A 377 -6.51 17.31 -23.43
C THR A 377 -6.69 17.60 -21.94
N ASP A 378 -7.88 17.34 -21.39
CA ASP A 378 -8.25 17.70 -20.02
C ASP A 378 -9.01 16.56 -19.35
N ILE A 379 -8.57 16.16 -18.15
CA ILE A 379 -9.20 15.18 -17.28
C ILE A 379 -9.46 15.86 -15.92
N ASN A 380 -10.71 15.89 -15.49
CA ASN A 380 -11.13 16.48 -14.23
C ASN A 380 -11.93 15.48 -13.40
N ALA A 381 -11.32 14.93 -12.36
CA ALA A 381 -11.92 14.03 -11.40
C ALA A 381 -11.97 14.60 -9.98
N ALA A 382 -11.88 15.94 -9.81
CA ALA A 382 -11.87 16.63 -8.51
C ALA A 382 -13.01 16.27 -7.52
N THR A 383 -14.06 15.59 -8.00
CA THR A 383 -15.23 15.16 -7.21
C THR A 383 -15.42 13.64 -7.16
N ALA A 384 -14.47 12.88 -7.72
CA ALA A 384 -14.39 11.44 -7.56
C ALA A 384 -13.78 11.09 -6.20
N SER A 385 -14.18 9.95 -5.64
CA SER A 385 -13.66 9.44 -4.37
C SER A 385 -13.37 7.95 -4.37
N GLY A 386 -13.51 7.29 -5.51
CA GLY A 386 -13.03 5.92 -5.72
C GLY A 386 -11.68 5.99 -6.41
N ASP A 387 -10.89 4.93 -6.29
CA ASP A 387 -9.54 4.86 -6.83
C ASP A 387 -9.60 4.85 -8.37
N LEU A 388 -8.77 5.67 -9.03
CA LEU A 388 -8.71 5.81 -10.48
C LEU A 388 -7.41 5.21 -11.02
N GLU A 389 -7.52 4.37 -12.06
CA GLU A 389 -6.36 3.92 -12.84
C GLU A 389 -6.50 4.38 -14.29
N LEU A 390 -5.67 5.36 -14.67
CA LEU A 390 -5.71 6.00 -15.98
C LEU A 390 -4.35 5.92 -16.68
N SER A 391 -4.35 5.79 -18.00
CA SER A 391 -3.16 5.91 -18.83
C SER A 391 -3.24 7.13 -19.74
N ILE A 392 -2.20 7.97 -19.77
CA ILE A 392 -2.15 9.17 -20.61
C ILE A 392 -0.94 9.16 -21.55
N ASP A 393 -1.07 9.89 -22.66
CA ASP A 393 0.06 10.31 -23.49
C ASP A 393 0.35 11.81 -23.33
N ALA A 394 1.30 12.34 -24.12
CA ALA A 394 1.75 13.72 -24.01
C ALA A 394 0.75 14.78 -24.56
N THR A 395 -0.42 14.38 -25.05
CA THR A 395 -1.47 15.30 -25.51
C THR A 395 -2.40 15.74 -24.38
N VAL A 396 -2.53 14.93 -23.33
CA VAL A 396 -3.33 15.23 -22.15
C VAL A 396 -2.57 16.22 -21.27
N GLN A 397 -2.97 17.49 -21.29
CA GLN A 397 -2.25 18.60 -20.65
C GLN A 397 -2.60 18.79 -19.18
N THR A 398 -3.87 18.55 -18.81
CA THR A 398 -4.36 18.79 -17.45
C THR A 398 -5.02 17.53 -16.92
N VAL A 399 -4.62 17.12 -15.72
CA VAL A 399 -5.14 15.95 -15.02
C VAL A 399 -5.36 16.32 -13.56
N ASP A 400 -6.55 16.02 -13.03
CA ASP A 400 -6.91 16.06 -11.61
C ASP A 400 -7.62 14.73 -11.31
N LEU A 401 -7.08 13.93 -10.39
CA LEU A 401 -7.60 12.59 -10.07
C LEU A 401 -8.57 12.59 -8.87
N GLY A 402 -8.66 13.68 -8.12
CA GLY A 402 -9.65 13.85 -7.07
C GLY A 402 -9.22 13.34 -5.70
N THR A 403 -9.87 12.29 -5.21
CA THR A 403 -9.53 11.67 -3.93
C THR A 403 -9.58 10.16 -4.11
N GLY A 404 -8.73 9.42 -3.42
CA GLY A 404 -8.54 7.99 -3.67
C GLY A 404 -7.08 7.62 -3.45
N ASN A 405 -6.66 6.42 -3.81
CA ASN A 405 -5.26 6.13 -4.07
C ASN A 405 -5.12 5.89 -5.57
N ASP A 406 -4.86 6.96 -6.30
CA ASP A 406 -4.96 6.97 -7.75
C ASP A 406 -3.65 6.55 -8.42
N THR A 407 -3.75 5.99 -9.63
CA THR A 407 -2.59 5.61 -10.45
C THR A 407 -2.69 6.27 -11.83
N LEU A 408 -1.71 7.13 -12.13
CA LEU A 408 -1.53 7.76 -13.43
C LEU A 408 -0.35 7.15 -14.17
N ASN A 409 -0.65 6.37 -15.21
CA ASN A 409 0.32 5.78 -16.10
C ASN A 409 0.68 6.75 -17.23
N VAL A 410 1.93 7.21 -17.28
CA VAL A 410 2.44 8.13 -18.30
C VAL A 410 3.21 7.35 -19.37
N THR A 411 2.68 7.37 -20.60
CA THR A 411 3.20 6.55 -21.71
C THR A 411 4.13 7.30 -22.67
N GLU A 412 4.14 8.63 -22.61
CA GLU A 412 5.03 9.52 -23.37
C GLU A 412 5.60 10.63 -22.49
N SER A 413 6.77 11.18 -22.84
CA SER A 413 7.48 12.16 -22.00
C SER A 413 6.65 13.41 -21.71
N MET A 414 6.71 13.85 -20.45
CA MET A 414 6.03 15.06 -20.04
C MET A 414 6.69 16.32 -20.64
N THR A 415 5.88 17.36 -20.87
CA THR A 415 6.32 18.68 -21.33
C THR A 415 6.02 19.71 -20.25
N ALA A 416 6.62 20.90 -20.35
CA ALA A 416 6.42 21.98 -19.39
C ALA A 416 4.99 22.55 -19.33
N ASN A 417 4.07 22.07 -20.19
CA ASN A 417 2.65 22.44 -20.15
C ASN A 417 1.78 21.43 -19.39
N HIS A 418 2.32 20.26 -19.01
CA HIS A 418 1.56 19.30 -18.21
C HIS A 418 1.35 19.84 -16.81
N ALA A 419 0.13 19.71 -16.31
CA ALA A 419 -0.26 19.92 -14.93
C ALA A 419 -1.04 18.69 -14.46
N CYS A 420 -0.43 17.91 -13.57
CA CYS A 420 -1.01 16.69 -13.03
C CYS A 420 -1.18 16.83 -11.51
N ASP A 421 -2.40 16.72 -11.02
CA ASP A 421 -2.72 16.71 -9.58
C ASP A 421 -3.23 15.30 -9.23
N GLY A 422 -2.48 14.61 -8.37
CA GLY A 422 -2.84 13.29 -7.87
C GLY A 422 -4.07 13.32 -6.95
N GLY A 423 -4.41 14.48 -6.37
CA GLY A 423 -5.54 14.58 -5.47
C GLY A 423 -5.20 14.26 -4.01
N ASP A 424 -6.22 14.12 -3.16
CA ASP A 424 -5.97 13.70 -1.77
C ASP A 424 -5.90 12.18 -1.71
N GLY A 425 -4.73 11.63 -1.38
CA GLY A 425 -4.53 10.19 -1.49
C GLY A 425 -3.16 9.70 -1.12
N THR A 426 -2.86 8.47 -1.53
CA THR A 426 -1.48 8.01 -1.74
C THR A 426 -1.36 7.66 -3.21
N ASP A 427 -0.94 8.64 -3.99
CA ASP A 427 -1.07 8.58 -5.44
C ASP A 427 0.23 8.15 -6.11
N VAL A 428 0.09 7.46 -7.24
CA VAL A 428 1.20 6.86 -7.99
C VAL A 428 1.31 7.48 -9.38
N LEU A 429 2.46 8.10 -9.66
CA LEU A 429 2.86 8.44 -11.02
C LEU A 429 3.72 7.31 -11.59
N ALA A 430 3.14 6.52 -12.50
CA ALA A 430 3.81 5.38 -13.12
C ALA A 430 4.39 5.75 -14.49
N LEU A 431 5.71 5.74 -14.60
CA LEU A 431 6.46 6.08 -15.81
C LEU A 431 6.77 4.84 -16.64
N ALA A 432 6.31 4.82 -17.89
CA ALA A 432 6.71 3.79 -18.84
C ALA A 432 8.23 3.81 -19.09
N ALA A 433 8.77 2.72 -19.64
CA ALA A 433 10.21 2.59 -19.85
C ALA A 433 10.77 3.69 -20.78
N GLY A 434 11.76 4.46 -20.30
CA GLY A 434 12.37 5.55 -21.07
C GLY A 434 11.63 6.89 -20.94
N ILE A 435 10.65 7.00 -20.05
CA ILE A 435 9.88 8.22 -19.80
C ILE A 435 10.45 8.95 -18.59
N ASP A 436 10.59 10.27 -18.72
CA ASP A 436 11.13 11.16 -17.70
C ASP A 436 9.99 11.98 -17.06
N ALA A 437 10.09 12.19 -15.75
CA ALA A 437 9.32 13.16 -14.96
C ALA A 437 10.24 14.34 -14.59
N ALA A 438 10.65 15.09 -15.62
CA ALA A 438 11.62 16.19 -15.48
C ALA A 438 11.07 17.55 -15.92
N LEU A 439 9.83 17.60 -16.39
CA LEU A 439 9.16 18.82 -16.86
C LEU A 439 7.67 18.72 -16.54
N GLY A 440 7.06 19.87 -16.31
CA GLY A 440 5.64 19.99 -15.99
C GLY A 440 5.46 20.56 -14.59
N ASP A 441 4.25 20.41 -14.09
CA ASP A 441 3.82 20.75 -12.74
C ASP A 441 3.08 19.52 -12.20
N VAL A 442 3.65 18.86 -11.19
CA VAL A 442 3.08 17.67 -10.58
C VAL A 442 2.80 17.96 -9.12
N ASP A 443 1.55 17.88 -8.71
CA ASP A 443 1.15 18.09 -7.32
C ASP A 443 0.52 16.81 -6.75
N LYS A 444 0.65 16.67 -5.43
CA LYS A 444 0.06 15.59 -4.62
C LYS A 444 0.31 14.18 -5.18
N VAL A 445 1.56 13.89 -5.50
CA VAL A 445 2.01 12.52 -5.81
C VAL A 445 3.01 12.07 -4.74
N GLU A 446 2.72 10.95 -4.07
CA GLU A 446 3.59 10.43 -3.02
C GLU A 446 4.55 9.35 -3.52
N THR A 447 4.20 8.67 -4.61
CA THR A 447 4.96 7.54 -5.16
C THR A 447 5.23 7.72 -6.65
N ILE A 448 6.49 7.54 -7.05
CA ILE A 448 6.87 7.45 -8.47
C ILE A 448 7.28 6.00 -8.77
N SER A 449 6.66 5.38 -9.76
CA SER A 449 7.00 4.03 -10.21
C SER A 449 7.65 4.07 -11.58
N THR A 450 8.78 3.40 -11.77
CA THR A 450 9.54 3.43 -13.02
C THR A 450 9.69 2.03 -13.62
N ALA A 451 9.37 1.88 -14.91
CA ALA A 451 9.47 0.60 -15.62
C ALA A 451 10.77 0.44 -16.44
N GLY A 452 11.67 1.41 -16.40
CA GLY A 452 12.89 1.45 -17.20
C GLY A 452 13.80 2.61 -16.79
N ALA A 453 14.71 3.01 -17.69
CA ALA A 453 15.53 4.18 -17.44
C ALA A 453 14.66 5.45 -17.45
N SER A 454 14.91 6.34 -16.51
CA SER A 454 14.14 7.58 -16.34
C SER A 454 14.97 8.64 -15.63
N THR A 455 14.57 9.89 -15.81
CA THR A 455 15.01 11.04 -15.02
C THR A 455 13.82 11.58 -14.26
N ILE A 456 13.97 11.71 -12.94
CA ILE A 456 13.02 12.32 -12.02
C ILE A 456 13.68 13.60 -11.53
N ASP A 457 13.02 14.74 -11.73
CA ASP A 457 13.45 16.03 -11.22
C ASP A 457 12.49 16.44 -10.11
N PHE A 458 12.94 16.46 -8.85
CA PHE A 458 12.06 16.75 -7.72
C PHE A 458 11.57 18.21 -7.71
N ASP A 459 12.19 19.13 -8.45
CA ASP A 459 11.71 20.53 -8.58
C ASP A 459 10.36 20.64 -9.32
N VAL A 460 9.92 19.60 -10.05
CA VAL A 460 8.60 19.60 -10.70
C VAL A 460 7.47 19.14 -9.78
N PHE A 461 7.80 18.70 -8.56
CA PHE A 461 6.84 18.18 -7.60
C PHE A 461 6.56 19.22 -6.51
N ASP A 462 5.33 19.74 -6.45
CA ASP A 462 4.91 20.71 -5.43
C ASP A 462 4.63 20.05 -4.07
N SER A 463 4.42 18.73 -4.06
CA SER A 463 4.31 17.88 -2.88
C SER A 463 5.56 17.01 -2.68
N ALA A 464 5.83 16.65 -1.42
CA ALA A 464 7.00 15.82 -1.11
C ALA A 464 6.75 14.36 -1.50
N VAL A 465 7.29 13.96 -2.65
CA VAL A 465 7.42 12.55 -3.05
C VAL A 465 8.18 11.80 -1.96
N SER A 466 7.58 10.72 -1.46
CA SER A 466 8.13 9.96 -0.33
C SER A 466 8.77 8.65 -0.76
N THR A 467 8.35 8.12 -1.91
CA THR A 467 8.73 6.79 -2.39
C THR A 467 9.03 6.79 -3.90
N VAL A 468 10.08 6.07 -4.29
CA VAL A 468 10.39 5.76 -5.70
C VAL A 468 10.55 4.25 -5.86
N ASP A 469 9.75 3.64 -6.73
CA ASP A 469 9.83 2.23 -7.07
C ASP A 469 10.55 2.04 -8.41
N VAL A 470 11.65 1.29 -8.40
CA VAL A 470 12.48 1.01 -9.58
C VAL A 470 12.30 -0.43 -10.01
N ASN A 471 11.38 -0.64 -10.96
CA ASN A 471 10.91 -1.95 -11.37
C ASN A 471 11.78 -2.65 -12.42
N ALA A 472 12.87 -2.01 -12.88
CA ALA A 472 13.73 -2.51 -13.95
C ALA A 472 15.23 -2.40 -13.64
N ALA A 473 16.02 -3.19 -14.36
CA ALA A 473 17.48 -3.10 -14.37
C ALA A 473 17.91 -1.88 -15.20
N ALA A 474 17.77 -0.70 -14.63
CA ALA A 474 17.98 0.55 -15.33
C ALA A 474 18.63 1.61 -14.44
N THR A 475 19.14 2.66 -15.07
CA THR A 475 19.58 3.88 -14.40
C THR A 475 18.39 4.81 -14.24
N VAL A 476 18.13 5.22 -13.00
CA VAL A 476 17.16 6.25 -12.63
C VAL A 476 17.93 7.43 -12.07
N ASN A 477 17.86 8.56 -12.76
CA ASN A 477 18.48 9.80 -12.31
C ASN A 477 17.49 10.54 -11.40
N LEU A 478 17.92 10.88 -10.20
CA LEU A 478 17.15 11.50 -9.12
C LEU A 478 17.74 12.89 -8.87
N ASN A 479 17.25 13.88 -9.62
CA ASN A 479 17.78 15.24 -9.62
C ASN A 479 17.03 16.15 -8.65
N ASP A 480 17.74 17.15 -8.12
CA ASP A 480 17.18 18.21 -7.27
C ASP A 480 16.41 17.68 -6.05
N LEU A 481 16.84 16.52 -5.55
CA LEU A 481 16.27 15.87 -4.37
C LEU A 481 16.23 16.83 -3.19
N ASP A 482 15.05 17.13 -2.67
CA ASP A 482 14.82 18.02 -1.52
C ASP A 482 14.18 17.30 -0.31
N VAL A 483 13.90 16.00 -0.46
CA VAL A 483 13.31 15.14 0.57
C VAL A 483 14.38 14.33 1.29
N ASP A 484 14.50 14.52 2.60
CA ASP A 484 15.35 13.69 3.45
C ASP A 484 14.70 12.33 3.72
N ASN A 485 15.50 11.26 3.72
CA ASN A 485 15.05 9.87 3.91
C ASN A 485 14.05 9.36 2.85
N LEU A 486 14.17 9.84 1.60
CA LEU A 486 13.47 9.26 0.45
C LEU A 486 13.62 7.73 0.48
N LEU A 487 12.51 7.01 0.31
CA LEU A 487 12.53 5.57 0.21
C LEU A 487 12.59 5.15 -1.26
N VAL A 488 13.59 4.35 -1.62
CA VAL A 488 13.73 3.78 -2.96
C VAL A 488 13.63 2.26 -2.89
N THR A 489 12.65 1.66 -3.56
CA THR A 489 12.56 0.19 -3.69
C THR A 489 13.19 -0.24 -5.01
N ALA A 490 14.19 -1.13 -4.98
CA ALA A 490 14.95 -1.52 -6.17
C ALA A 490 14.97 -3.05 -6.36
N VAL A 491 14.31 -3.55 -7.42
CA VAL A 491 14.11 -4.99 -7.67
C VAL A 491 15.15 -5.66 -8.58
N ASN A 492 15.99 -4.92 -9.33
CA ASN A 492 16.65 -5.48 -10.51
C ASN A 492 18.08 -4.98 -10.82
N ASN A 493 19.02 -4.86 -9.87
CA ASN A 493 20.35 -4.27 -10.16
C ASN A 493 20.24 -2.83 -10.68
N ALA A 494 19.30 -2.06 -10.11
CA ALA A 494 19.09 -0.67 -10.47
C ALA A 494 20.35 0.17 -10.20
N VAL A 495 20.55 1.20 -11.01
CA VAL A 495 21.51 2.27 -10.74
C VAL A 495 20.70 3.48 -10.31
N LEU A 496 20.86 3.87 -9.06
CA LEU A 496 20.26 5.06 -8.47
C LEU A 496 21.31 6.15 -8.60
N ASP A 497 21.09 7.09 -9.51
CA ASP A 497 22.00 8.20 -9.78
C ASP A 497 21.45 9.46 -9.15
N PHE A 498 22.14 9.95 -8.12
CA PHE A 498 21.83 11.15 -7.39
C PHE A 498 22.89 12.25 -7.62
N ASP A 499 23.59 12.24 -8.76
CA ASP A 499 24.58 13.27 -9.11
C ASP A 499 23.97 14.67 -9.37
N GLY A 500 22.64 14.77 -9.38
CA GLY A 500 21.93 16.04 -9.31
C GLY A 500 22.22 16.79 -8.00
N THR A 501 22.05 18.12 -8.01
CA THR A 501 22.27 18.94 -6.81
C THR A 501 21.25 18.62 -5.72
N ALA A 502 21.62 17.82 -4.72
CA ALA A 502 20.73 17.62 -3.56
C ALA A 502 20.49 18.95 -2.84
N GLY A 503 19.22 19.18 -2.50
CA GLY A 503 18.76 20.31 -1.71
C GLY A 503 19.39 20.34 -0.31
N ALA A 504 19.45 21.53 0.27
CA ALA A 504 20.01 21.68 1.62
C ALA A 504 19.14 20.93 2.65
N GLY A 505 19.73 19.96 3.35
CA GLY A 505 19.06 19.22 4.42
C GLY A 505 18.75 17.76 4.10
N VAL A 506 19.01 17.30 2.88
CA VAL A 506 19.06 15.87 2.54
C VAL A 506 20.36 15.29 3.11
N ASN A 507 20.24 14.39 4.07
CA ASN A 507 21.40 13.74 4.71
C ASN A 507 21.36 12.21 4.59
N ASN A 508 20.23 11.65 4.15
CA ASN A 508 20.13 10.20 3.96
C ASN A 508 19.13 9.84 2.85
N VAL A 509 19.42 8.75 2.15
CA VAL A 509 18.49 8.02 1.29
C VAL A 509 18.32 6.59 1.81
N ARG A 510 17.09 6.08 1.82
CA ARG A 510 16.79 4.72 2.27
C ARG A 510 16.48 3.85 1.06
N ILE A 511 17.13 2.70 0.96
CA ILE A 511 17.02 1.81 -0.18
C ILE A 511 16.55 0.43 0.30
N THR A 512 15.40 -0.01 -0.18
CA THR A 512 14.99 -1.42 -0.07
C THR A 512 15.52 -2.18 -1.27
N GLN A 513 16.52 -3.03 -1.05
CA GLN A 513 17.12 -3.84 -2.09
C GLN A 513 16.41 -5.19 -2.21
N GLU A 514 15.51 -5.30 -3.18
CA GLU A 514 14.80 -6.55 -3.52
C GLU A 514 15.50 -7.35 -4.64
N GLY A 515 16.43 -6.73 -5.37
CA GLY A 515 17.30 -7.39 -6.35
C GLY A 515 18.63 -7.88 -5.76
N ALA A 516 19.37 -8.71 -6.51
CA ALA A 516 20.71 -9.18 -6.10
C ALA A 516 21.78 -8.08 -6.05
N GLY A 517 21.48 -6.89 -6.56
CA GLY A 517 22.39 -5.77 -6.66
C GLY A 517 21.66 -4.43 -6.61
N VAL A 518 22.36 -3.40 -6.17
CA VAL A 518 22.01 -2.00 -6.36
C VAL A 518 23.29 -1.20 -6.54
N THR A 519 23.26 -0.19 -7.41
CA THR A 519 24.33 0.80 -7.52
C THR A 519 23.83 2.13 -7.00
N ILE A 520 24.61 2.74 -6.10
CA ILE A 520 24.39 4.08 -5.55
C ILE A 520 25.47 4.96 -6.16
N ASP A 521 25.07 5.80 -7.11
CA ASP A 521 25.87 6.88 -7.64
C ASP A 521 25.30 8.18 -7.11
N GLY A 522 26.10 9.10 -6.62
CA GLY A 522 25.57 10.28 -5.97
C GLY A 522 26.64 11.24 -5.53
N ASP A 523 26.33 12.53 -5.50
CA ASP A 523 27.26 13.54 -5.00
C ASP A 523 27.41 13.41 -3.47
N ALA A 524 28.53 13.89 -2.94
CA ALA A 524 28.81 13.96 -1.50
C ALA A 524 27.78 14.79 -0.71
N SER A 525 26.89 15.52 -1.39
CA SER A 525 25.82 16.30 -0.77
C SER A 525 24.73 15.47 -0.08
N ILE A 526 24.57 14.19 -0.42
CA ILE A 526 23.56 13.31 0.20
C ILE A 526 24.00 12.82 1.58
N GLY A 527 25.31 12.76 1.85
CA GLY A 527 25.86 12.35 3.16
C GLY A 527 25.82 10.84 3.40
N ALA A 528 24.63 10.25 3.52
CA ALA A 528 24.44 8.86 3.92
C ALA A 528 23.51 8.06 3.00
N ALA A 529 23.66 6.74 3.02
CA ALA A 529 22.68 5.80 2.48
C ALA A 529 22.43 4.64 3.45
N THR A 530 21.17 4.31 3.68
CA THR A 530 20.76 3.10 4.41
C THR A 530 20.21 2.07 3.43
N VAL A 531 20.79 0.88 3.37
CA VAL A 531 20.37 -0.21 2.47
C VAL A 531 19.80 -1.38 3.25
N THR A 532 18.50 -1.62 3.14
CA THR A 532 17.83 -2.80 3.69
C THR A 532 17.70 -3.89 2.63
N GLN A 533 18.39 -5.00 2.82
CA GLN A 533 18.39 -6.14 1.89
C GLN A 533 17.22 -7.09 2.17
N THR A 534 16.39 -7.35 1.16
CA THR A 534 15.31 -8.36 1.27
C THR A 534 15.58 -9.58 0.40
N ASN A 535 16.36 -9.43 -0.68
CA ASN A 535 16.74 -10.53 -1.56
C ASN A 535 17.58 -11.59 -0.84
N ALA A 536 17.26 -12.85 -1.10
CA ALA A 536 17.95 -13.99 -0.48
C ALA A 536 19.33 -14.23 -1.09
N GLY A 537 20.28 -14.61 -0.24
CA GLY A 537 21.65 -14.91 -0.65
C GLY A 537 22.59 -13.72 -0.49
N THR A 538 23.60 -13.65 -1.36
CA THR A 538 24.59 -12.58 -1.40
C THR A 538 24.08 -11.43 -2.26
N ASN A 539 24.08 -10.22 -1.71
CA ASN A 539 23.67 -9.01 -2.42
C ASN A 539 24.85 -8.05 -2.57
N THR A 540 24.94 -7.41 -3.73
CA THR A 540 26.00 -6.43 -4.01
C THR A 540 25.48 -5.01 -3.88
N ILE A 541 26.18 -4.17 -3.13
CA ILE A 541 25.97 -2.72 -3.04
C ILE A 541 27.16 -2.06 -3.71
N THR A 542 26.96 -1.46 -4.88
CA THR A 542 28.02 -0.75 -5.60
C THR A 542 27.94 0.73 -5.30
N VAL A 543 28.94 1.29 -4.63
CA VAL A 543 29.07 2.73 -4.38
C VAL A 543 29.97 3.34 -5.45
N SER A 544 29.39 4.15 -6.33
CA SER A 544 30.12 4.83 -7.43
C SER A 544 30.38 6.31 -7.12
N GLY A 545 29.46 6.92 -6.35
CA GLY A 545 29.49 8.33 -5.95
C GLY A 545 30.22 8.63 -4.64
N GLY A 546 30.05 9.85 -4.15
CA GLY A 546 30.74 10.43 -2.99
C GLY A 546 30.00 10.38 -1.66
N ILE A 547 29.04 9.46 -1.46
CA ILE A 547 28.43 9.27 -0.12
C ILE A 547 29.51 8.95 0.92
N THR A 548 29.31 9.38 2.17
CA THR A 548 30.29 9.26 3.25
C THR A 548 29.89 8.25 4.32
N GLU A 549 28.61 7.91 4.44
CA GLU A 549 28.08 6.98 5.44
C GLU A 549 27.24 5.90 4.74
N LEU A 550 27.42 4.64 5.15
CA LEU A 550 26.67 3.50 4.62
C LEU A 550 26.20 2.58 5.75
N ASP A 551 24.88 2.50 5.94
CA ASP A 551 24.25 1.56 6.85
C ASP A 551 23.67 0.38 6.07
N ILE A 552 23.89 -0.84 6.55
CA ILE A 552 23.49 -2.08 5.87
C ILE A 552 22.67 -2.97 6.81
N ASP A 553 21.44 -3.25 6.39
CA ASP A 553 20.45 -4.04 7.11
C ASP A 553 19.94 -5.25 6.28
N GLY A 554 19.18 -6.12 6.94
CA GLY A 554 18.34 -7.13 6.30
C GLY A 554 18.71 -8.59 6.58
N ASP A 555 19.72 -8.85 7.41
CA ASP A 555 20.19 -10.19 7.77
C ASP A 555 20.54 -11.01 6.51
N ARG A 556 21.27 -10.37 5.59
CA ARG A 556 21.77 -10.96 4.34
C ARG A 556 23.26 -10.73 4.21
N THR A 557 23.92 -11.56 3.40
CA THR A 557 25.34 -11.38 3.09
C THR A 557 25.49 -10.21 2.12
N ALA A 558 26.22 -9.17 2.54
CA ALA A 558 26.49 -7.99 1.76
C ALA A 558 27.88 -8.04 1.12
N VAL A 559 27.98 -7.57 -0.11
CA VAL A 559 29.25 -7.26 -0.77
C VAL A 559 29.22 -5.79 -1.13
N VAL A 560 30.07 -4.99 -0.51
CA VAL A 560 30.25 -3.58 -0.88
C VAL A 560 31.33 -3.54 -1.96
N ALA A 561 31.08 -2.80 -3.03
CA ALA A 561 31.97 -2.67 -4.18
C ALA A 561 31.97 -1.23 -4.72
N GLY A 562 32.91 -0.91 -5.62
CA GLY A 562 32.86 0.30 -6.45
C GLY A 562 33.90 1.36 -6.07
N THR A 563 34.18 2.27 -6.99
CA THR A 563 35.23 3.28 -6.82
C THR A 563 34.86 4.38 -5.82
N GLY A 564 33.56 4.63 -5.67
CA GLY A 564 33.00 5.63 -4.75
C GLY A 564 33.15 5.23 -3.29
N ALA A 565 33.28 3.94 -2.99
CA ALA A 565 33.55 3.44 -1.65
C ALA A 565 34.82 4.05 -1.00
N THR A 566 35.73 4.62 -1.81
CA THR A 566 36.90 5.36 -1.32
C THR A 566 36.57 6.60 -0.48
N ALA A 567 35.37 7.16 -0.64
CA ALA A 567 34.87 8.34 0.08
C ALA A 567 34.18 8.01 1.41
N LEU A 568 33.91 6.72 1.70
CA LEU A 568 33.26 6.31 2.94
C LEU A 568 34.14 6.66 4.15
N THR A 569 33.49 7.19 5.17
CA THR A 569 34.07 7.54 6.48
C THR A 569 33.42 6.75 7.62
N ASP A 570 32.19 6.30 7.43
CA ASP A 570 31.44 5.45 8.35
C ASP A 570 30.75 4.33 7.58
N VAL A 571 30.82 3.10 8.12
CA VAL A 571 30.13 1.93 7.59
C VAL A 571 29.60 1.13 8.77
N ASP A 572 28.28 0.93 8.82
CA ASP A 572 27.63 0.06 9.80
C ASP A 572 26.93 -1.09 9.09
N ALA A 573 27.50 -2.29 9.22
CA ALA A 573 26.97 -3.53 8.69
C ALA A 573 26.42 -4.46 9.80
N SER A 574 26.16 -3.94 10.99
CA SER A 574 25.66 -4.72 12.12
C SER A 574 24.30 -5.38 11.87
N GLY A 575 23.53 -4.84 10.92
CA GLY A 575 22.26 -5.42 10.44
C GLY A 575 22.40 -6.48 9.34
N ALA A 576 23.61 -6.73 8.83
CA ALA A 576 23.92 -7.76 7.84
C ALA A 576 24.22 -9.13 8.50
N ALA A 577 24.21 -10.19 7.70
CA ALA A 577 24.57 -11.55 8.17
C ALA A 577 26.06 -11.88 7.97
N ALA A 578 26.73 -11.18 7.06
CA ALA A 578 28.14 -11.29 6.69
C ALA A 578 28.46 -10.11 5.76
N LEU A 579 29.67 -9.58 5.79
CA LEU A 579 30.12 -8.50 4.92
C LEU A 579 31.41 -8.86 4.16
N THR A 580 31.50 -8.46 2.90
CA THR A 580 32.76 -8.42 2.16
C THR A 580 33.01 -7.03 1.59
N MET A 581 34.19 -6.46 1.85
CA MET A 581 34.62 -5.14 1.38
C MET A 581 36.14 -5.08 1.11
N THR A 582 36.64 -5.92 0.20
CA THR A 582 38.09 -6.04 -0.09
C THR A 582 38.54 -5.32 -1.37
N ALA A 583 37.64 -5.05 -2.33
CA ALA A 583 38.02 -4.52 -3.64
C ALA A 583 38.10 -2.98 -3.71
N ASN A 584 37.96 -2.28 -2.58
CA ASN A 584 37.51 -0.88 -2.57
C ASN A 584 38.51 0.12 -1.96
N ASP A 585 39.54 -0.35 -1.23
CA ASP A 585 40.55 0.48 -0.55
C ASP A 585 39.98 1.79 0.01
N PRO A 586 38.97 1.79 0.90
CA PRO A 586 38.48 3.02 1.49
C PRO A 586 39.64 3.74 2.15
N THR A 587 39.78 5.06 1.99
CA THR A 587 41.00 5.77 2.44
C THR A 587 40.77 6.71 3.63
N THR A 588 39.52 6.80 4.08
CA THR A 588 39.04 7.83 5.00
C THR A 588 38.19 7.29 6.15
N ILE A 589 38.18 5.98 6.38
CA ILE A 589 37.38 5.37 7.46
C ILE A 589 37.75 5.98 8.82
N THR A 590 36.71 6.32 9.58
CA THR A 590 36.81 6.80 10.97
C THR A 590 36.01 5.92 11.92
N SER A 591 34.96 5.28 11.43
CA SER A 591 34.11 4.33 12.15
C SER A 591 33.79 3.17 11.20
N PHE A 592 33.85 1.95 11.73
CA PHE A 592 33.43 0.74 11.05
C PHE A 592 32.83 -0.21 12.06
N VAL A 593 31.65 -0.73 11.75
CA VAL A 593 30.98 -1.80 12.50
C VAL A 593 30.64 -2.90 11.52
N GLY A 594 31.21 -4.09 11.72
CA GLY A 594 30.92 -5.27 10.95
C GLY A 594 29.63 -5.96 11.38
N SER A 595 29.40 -7.14 10.82
CA SER A 595 28.17 -7.90 10.91
C SER A 595 28.14 -8.86 12.11
N GLY A 596 27.08 -9.66 12.21
CA GLY A 596 26.98 -10.75 13.17
C GLY A 596 27.51 -12.09 12.68
N GLY A 597 28.10 -12.14 11.47
CA GLY A 597 28.77 -13.32 10.93
C GLY A 597 30.11 -12.95 10.29
N VAL A 598 30.66 -13.87 9.49
CA VAL A 598 32.02 -13.73 8.93
C VAL A 598 32.14 -12.52 8.02
N ASP A 599 33.05 -11.63 8.38
CA ASP A 599 33.42 -10.45 7.62
C ASP A 599 34.81 -10.58 6.98
N ASP A 600 34.97 -9.97 5.80
CA ASP A 600 36.24 -9.92 5.05
C ASP A 600 36.41 -8.51 4.47
N VAL A 601 37.24 -7.68 5.12
CA VAL A 601 37.33 -6.24 4.85
C VAL A 601 38.76 -5.73 4.73
N ASP A 602 39.00 -4.91 3.71
CA ASP A 602 40.24 -4.16 3.53
C ASP A 602 39.94 -2.68 3.79
N LEU A 603 40.55 -2.10 4.83
CA LEU A 603 40.24 -0.76 5.34
C LEU A 603 41.47 0.16 5.32
N GLY A 604 41.31 1.37 4.78
CA GLY A 604 42.33 2.41 4.83
C GLY A 604 41.84 3.70 5.50
N PHE A 605 42.78 4.37 6.16
CA PHE A 605 42.54 5.61 6.87
C PHE A 605 43.83 6.42 7.05
N THR A 606 43.67 7.74 7.12
CA THR A 606 44.77 8.69 7.38
C THR A 606 44.68 9.38 8.75
N GLY A 607 43.49 9.32 9.37
CA GLY A 607 43.20 9.87 10.69
C GLY A 607 43.21 8.82 11.78
N THR A 608 42.29 8.97 12.74
CA THR A 608 42.02 7.95 13.77
C THR A 608 40.75 7.20 13.40
N ALA A 609 40.80 5.87 13.43
CA ALA A 609 39.66 5.00 13.18
C ALA A 609 39.28 4.15 14.40
N LEU A 610 38.00 3.86 14.54
CA LEU A 610 37.46 2.83 15.43
C LEU A 610 36.85 1.73 14.55
N ILE A 611 37.35 0.51 14.68
CA ILE A 611 36.95 -0.63 13.87
C ILE A 611 36.46 -1.72 14.81
N HIS A 612 35.23 -2.19 14.60
CA HIS A 612 34.65 -3.32 15.31
C HIS A 612 34.23 -4.35 14.25
N ALA A 613 34.87 -5.51 14.19
CA ALA A 613 34.56 -6.54 13.18
C ALA A 613 33.25 -7.28 13.51
N GLY A 614 32.94 -7.45 14.79
CA GLY A 614 31.63 -7.90 15.23
C GLY A 614 31.68 -9.31 15.79
N ALA A 615 30.85 -10.21 15.27
CA ALA A 615 30.91 -11.62 15.66
C ALA A 615 31.07 -12.46 14.41
N GLY A 616 31.91 -13.49 14.47
CA GLY A 616 32.31 -14.20 13.26
C GLY A 616 33.78 -14.53 13.34
N ASP A 617 34.24 -15.37 12.42
CA ASP A 617 35.69 -15.55 12.24
C ASP A 617 36.12 -14.51 11.20
N ASP A 618 36.48 -13.31 11.64
CA ASP A 618 36.56 -12.12 10.77
C ASP A 618 37.97 -11.89 10.20
N GLN A 619 38.05 -11.34 8.98
CA GLN A 619 39.29 -10.90 8.34
C GLN A 619 39.28 -9.37 8.20
N VAL A 620 40.24 -8.71 8.87
CA VAL A 620 40.38 -7.25 8.86
C VAL A 620 41.80 -6.87 8.44
N ASP A 621 41.96 -6.39 7.20
CA ASP A 621 43.24 -5.86 6.73
C ASP A 621 43.25 -4.32 6.79
N THR A 622 44.22 -3.75 7.49
CA THR A 622 44.48 -2.31 7.53
C THR A 622 45.81 -1.90 6.92
N ALA A 623 46.49 -2.78 6.18
CA ALA A 623 47.82 -2.59 5.61
C ALA A 623 47.95 -1.32 4.74
N GLY A 624 46.86 -0.92 4.07
CA GLY A 624 46.79 0.30 3.26
C GLY A 624 46.71 1.60 4.07
N ALA A 625 46.47 1.53 5.38
CA ALA A 625 46.31 2.70 6.24
C ALA A 625 47.64 3.39 6.57
N SER A 626 47.56 4.67 6.92
CA SER A 626 48.70 5.49 7.39
C SER A 626 48.45 6.17 8.74
N GLY A 627 47.20 6.15 9.20
CA GLY A 627 46.75 6.70 10.48
C GLY A 627 46.92 5.75 11.66
N THR A 628 46.10 5.97 12.68
CA THR A 628 46.02 5.18 13.93
C THR A 628 44.64 4.53 14.02
N ALA A 629 44.50 3.34 14.60
CA ALA A 629 43.19 2.75 14.86
C ALA A 629 43.16 1.96 16.16
N THR A 630 41.94 1.84 16.68
CA THR A 630 41.54 0.81 17.64
C THR A 630 40.73 -0.21 16.87
N VAL A 631 41.17 -1.47 16.90
CA VAL A 631 40.52 -2.60 16.25
C VAL A 631 40.02 -3.53 17.34
N ILE A 632 38.72 -3.81 17.33
CA ILE A 632 38.05 -4.82 18.14
C ILE A 632 37.63 -5.91 17.17
N GLY A 633 38.24 -7.09 17.26
CA GLY A 633 37.82 -8.25 16.45
C GLY A 633 36.40 -8.65 16.85
N GLY A 634 36.25 -9.03 18.11
CA GLY A 634 34.96 -9.37 18.70
C GLY A 634 34.87 -10.88 18.92
N THR A 635 33.69 -11.49 18.89
CA THR A 635 33.61 -12.92 19.22
C THR A 635 33.84 -13.80 18.00
N GLY A 636 34.85 -14.65 18.05
CA GLY A 636 35.17 -15.64 17.03
C GLY A 636 36.69 -15.70 16.83
N VAL A 637 37.17 -16.42 15.82
CA VAL A 637 38.62 -16.48 15.54
C VAL A 637 38.93 -15.51 14.41
N ASP A 638 39.57 -14.41 14.76
CA ASP A 638 39.81 -13.28 13.88
C ASP A 638 41.24 -13.28 13.31
N ASP A 639 41.36 -12.81 12.07
CA ASP A 639 42.61 -12.55 11.37
C ASP A 639 42.73 -11.05 11.07
N ILE A 640 43.58 -10.39 11.86
CA ILE A 640 43.74 -8.96 11.83
C ILE A 640 45.13 -8.64 11.30
N THR A 641 45.21 -7.84 10.25
CA THR A 641 46.47 -7.32 9.73
C THR A 641 46.57 -5.82 9.98
N PHE A 642 47.58 -5.44 10.75
CA PHE A 642 47.90 -4.03 11.02
C PHE A 642 48.68 -3.39 9.88
N GLY A 643 48.17 -2.25 9.41
CA GLY A 643 48.96 -1.24 8.71
C GLY A 643 49.11 0.04 9.52
N GLY A 644 49.52 1.13 8.88
CA GLY A 644 49.59 2.44 9.51
C GLY A 644 50.69 2.61 10.55
N ASN A 645 50.47 3.55 11.49
CA ASN A 645 51.37 3.78 12.62
C ASN A 645 50.54 3.80 13.90
N LYS A 646 50.85 2.95 14.89
CA LYS A 646 50.22 2.91 16.23
C LYS A 646 48.78 2.43 16.16
N GLN A 647 48.66 1.13 15.94
CA GLN A 647 47.43 0.38 16.01
C GLN A 647 47.25 -0.23 17.40
N ILE A 648 46.00 -0.38 17.83
CA ILE A 648 45.62 -1.02 19.09
C ILE A 648 44.70 -2.17 18.75
N LEU A 649 45.07 -3.39 19.13
CA LEU A 649 44.12 -4.51 19.19
C LEU A 649 43.48 -4.44 20.57
N ASP A 650 42.19 -4.15 20.62
CA ASP A 650 41.46 -3.89 21.86
C ASP A 650 40.46 -5.01 22.13
N PHE A 651 40.67 -5.70 23.25
CA PHE A 651 39.69 -6.63 23.79
C PHE A 651 38.87 -5.87 24.84
N ASP A 652 37.70 -5.37 24.43
CA ASP A 652 36.80 -4.56 25.26
C ASP A 652 36.35 -5.30 26.52
N GLY A 653 36.28 -6.63 26.44
CA GLY A 653 36.54 -7.54 27.55
C GLY A 653 37.12 -8.86 27.08
N LEU A 654 37.56 -9.72 28.01
CA LEU A 654 38.11 -11.05 27.68
C LEU A 654 37.10 -11.99 26.98
N GLY A 655 35.81 -11.63 26.95
CA GLY A 655 34.78 -12.36 26.21
C GLY A 655 34.88 -12.19 24.69
N ASP A 656 35.58 -11.16 24.23
CA ASP A 656 35.85 -10.86 22.82
C ASP A 656 37.09 -11.60 22.32
N MET A 657 37.62 -12.54 23.11
CA MET A 657 38.73 -13.41 22.70
C MET A 657 38.20 -14.82 22.61
N THR A 658 38.47 -15.52 21.51
CA THR A 658 38.15 -16.95 21.45
C THR A 658 38.89 -17.69 22.55
N SER A 659 38.12 -18.38 23.39
CA SER A 659 38.64 -19.11 24.53
C SER A 659 38.51 -20.62 24.35
N ILE A 660 39.62 -21.32 24.54
CA ILE A 660 39.70 -22.77 24.51
C ILE A 660 39.85 -23.31 25.93
N ALA A 661 39.26 -24.48 26.21
CA ALA A 661 39.50 -25.13 27.49
C ALA A 661 40.98 -25.53 27.63
N SER A 662 41.53 -25.47 28.84
CA SER A 662 42.91 -25.93 29.08
C SER A 662 43.13 -27.40 28.72
N SER A 663 42.09 -28.23 28.83
CA SER A 663 42.13 -29.61 28.32
C SER A 663 42.28 -29.70 26.80
N THR A 664 41.68 -28.76 26.06
CA THR A 664 41.81 -28.66 24.59
C THR A 664 43.22 -28.21 24.23
N PHE A 665 43.75 -27.20 24.93
CA PHE A 665 45.13 -26.76 24.77
C PHE A 665 46.13 -27.91 24.95
N THR A 666 45.96 -28.75 25.97
CA THR A 666 46.81 -29.95 26.18
C THR A 666 46.60 -31.08 25.18
N ALA A 667 45.54 -31.00 24.36
CA ALA A 667 45.16 -32.05 23.42
C ALA A 667 45.53 -31.73 21.97
N PHE A 668 45.99 -30.51 21.67
CA PHE A 668 46.54 -30.19 20.36
C PHE A 668 47.74 -31.09 20.04
N ALA A 669 47.90 -31.42 18.75
CA ALA A 669 48.94 -32.33 18.30
C ALA A 669 50.28 -31.62 18.06
N ASP A 670 50.24 -30.34 17.71
CA ASP A 670 51.35 -29.51 17.23
C ASP A 670 50.96 -28.01 17.26
N PHE A 671 51.90 -27.14 16.86
CA PHE A 671 51.67 -25.69 16.75
C PHE A 671 50.62 -25.35 15.69
N ASP A 672 50.62 -26.01 14.52
CA ASP A 672 49.61 -25.79 13.47
C ASP A 672 48.17 -25.99 13.99
N ALA A 673 47.94 -27.07 14.75
CA ALA A 673 46.62 -27.34 15.34
C ALA A 673 46.20 -26.29 16.37
N MET A 674 47.16 -25.67 17.08
CA MET A 674 46.92 -24.58 18.01
C MET A 674 46.63 -23.27 17.28
N ILE A 675 47.42 -22.93 16.25
CA ILE A 675 47.28 -21.71 15.44
C ILE A 675 45.90 -21.66 14.77
N ALA A 676 45.40 -22.78 14.28
CA ALA A 676 44.06 -22.86 13.68
C ALA A 676 42.90 -22.53 14.66
N ALA A 677 43.18 -22.32 15.93
CA ALA A 677 42.23 -21.92 16.97
C ALA A 677 42.64 -20.61 17.68
N ALA A 678 43.62 -19.90 17.13
CA ALA A 678 44.16 -18.66 17.69
C ALA A 678 43.71 -17.46 16.86
N GLU A 679 43.50 -16.33 17.54
CA GLU A 679 43.49 -15.03 16.86
C GLU A 679 44.82 -14.85 16.14
N THR A 680 44.82 -14.25 14.95
CA THR A 680 46.05 -13.96 14.21
C THR A 680 46.21 -12.46 14.05
N LEU A 681 47.43 -11.96 14.32
CA LEU A 681 47.78 -10.55 14.24
C LEU A 681 49.03 -10.37 13.38
N GLY A 682 48.83 -9.95 12.14
CA GLY A 682 49.89 -9.60 11.19
C GLY A 682 50.30 -8.13 11.27
N GLY A 683 51.53 -7.81 10.84
CA GLY A 683 52.00 -6.44 10.66
C GLY A 683 52.33 -5.68 11.95
N PHE A 684 52.42 -6.37 13.09
CA PHE A 684 52.62 -5.75 14.40
C PHE A 684 54.01 -5.09 14.56
N ASP A 685 54.06 -3.79 14.90
CA ASP A 685 55.29 -3.06 15.19
C ASP A 685 55.49 -2.82 16.70
N SER A 686 56.30 -3.67 17.33
CA SER A 686 56.63 -3.58 18.76
C SER A 686 57.20 -2.21 19.16
N GLY A 687 56.72 -1.69 20.30
CA GLY A 687 57.04 -0.35 20.80
C GLY A 687 56.23 0.78 20.15
N THR A 688 55.42 0.47 19.13
CA THR A 688 54.52 1.40 18.45
C THR A 688 53.07 0.96 18.63
N ASP A 689 52.77 -0.29 18.29
CA ASP A 689 51.45 -0.91 18.40
C ASP A 689 51.27 -1.58 19.77
N THR A 690 50.01 -1.76 20.17
CA THR A 690 49.69 -2.36 21.48
C THR A 690 48.54 -3.35 21.41
N ILE A 691 48.52 -4.28 22.37
CA ILE A 691 47.36 -5.13 22.66
C ILE A 691 46.80 -4.70 24.02
N ASP A 692 45.55 -4.23 24.05
CA ASP A 692 44.85 -3.81 25.26
C ASP A 692 43.98 -4.97 25.77
N LEU A 693 44.24 -5.42 26.99
CA LEU A 693 43.54 -6.54 27.62
C LEU A 693 42.78 -6.05 28.86
N LYS A 694 41.51 -5.72 28.69
CA LYS A 694 40.65 -5.28 29.80
C LYS A 694 40.14 -6.47 30.63
N ASP A 695 39.63 -6.17 31.81
CA ASP A 695 39.02 -7.15 32.74
C ASP A 695 39.94 -8.25 33.31
N LEU A 696 41.26 -8.09 33.19
CA LEU A 696 42.22 -8.87 33.96
C LEU A 696 42.08 -8.57 35.47
N THR A 697 42.24 -9.59 36.31
CA THR A 697 42.19 -9.45 37.77
C THR A 697 43.48 -8.83 38.29
N ALA A 698 43.47 -8.21 39.50
CA ALA A 698 44.55 -7.36 40.04
C ALA A 698 45.97 -7.97 40.19
N ASN A 699 46.27 -9.14 39.64
CA ASN A 699 47.58 -9.77 39.59
C ASN A 699 48.07 -9.97 38.14
N ASP A 700 48.01 -8.89 37.34
CA ASP A 700 48.36 -8.80 35.92
C ASP A 700 49.86 -9.04 35.63
N SER A 701 50.36 -10.26 35.87
CA SER A 701 51.78 -10.57 35.66
C SER A 701 52.02 -11.29 34.32
N VAL A 702 52.88 -10.67 33.50
CA VAL A 702 53.37 -11.23 32.22
C VAL A 702 54.60 -12.12 32.48
N ALA A 703 54.58 -13.34 31.95
CA ALA A 703 55.73 -14.25 31.96
C ALA A 703 56.25 -14.53 30.55
N VAL A 704 57.52 -14.20 30.32
CA VAL A 704 58.21 -14.50 29.05
C VAL A 704 58.90 -15.87 29.15
N LEU A 705 58.61 -16.76 28.22
CA LEU A 705 59.32 -18.03 28.05
C LEU A 705 60.59 -17.79 27.22
N SER A 706 61.75 -18.04 27.83
CA SER A 706 63.04 -17.83 27.16
C SER A 706 63.49 -19.03 26.30
N THR A 707 62.73 -20.13 26.34
CA THR A 707 63.00 -21.33 25.54
C THR A 707 62.51 -21.06 24.13
N THR A 708 63.32 -21.36 23.13
CA THR A 708 62.87 -21.39 21.74
C THR A 708 62.39 -22.80 21.43
N TYR A 709 61.16 -22.91 20.96
CA TYR A 709 60.52 -24.20 20.66
C TYR A 709 60.66 -24.52 19.17
N ASP A 710 60.79 -25.80 18.85
CA ASP A 710 60.95 -26.29 17.48
C ASP A 710 59.55 -26.50 16.89
N HIS A 711 59.19 -25.71 15.88
CA HIS A 711 57.83 -25.71 15.32
C HIS A 711 57.45 -27.09 14.76
N ASP A 712 58.42 -27.78 14.12
CA ASP A 712 58.21 -29.05 13.43
C ASP A 712 58.33 -30.29 14.37
N ASP A 713 58.70 -30.09 15.64
CA ASP A 713 58.89 -31.18 16.61
C ASP A 713 57.77 -31.22 17.66
N THR A 714 56.91 -32.25 17.56
CA THR A 714 55.86 -32.56 18.53
C THR A 714 56.35 -32.61 19.98
N ALA A 715 57.57 -33.12 20.23
CA ALA A 715 58.10 -33.16 21.60
C ALA A 715 58.47 -31.76 22.14
N SER A 716 58.79 -30.84 21.23
CA SER A 716 59.02 -29.43 21.53
C SER A 716 57.71 -28.73 21.83
N PHE A 717 56.64 -29.01 21.07
CA PHE A 717 55.28 -28.56 21.37
C PHE A 717 54.79 -29.05 22.75
N ASP A 718 54.98 -30.34 23.07
CA ASP A 718 54.66 -30.90 24.41
C ASP A 718 55.40 -30.13 25.54
N THR A 719 56.64 -29.72 25.27
CA THR A 719 57.46 -28.93 26.20
C THR A 719 56.91 -27.51 26.34
N PHE A 720 56.53 -26.87 25.24
CA PHE A 720 55.87 -25.56 25.23
C PHE A 720 54.59 -25.56 26.05
N VAL A 721 53.68 -26.51 25.81
CA VAL A 721 52.43 -26.67 26.57
C VAL A 721 52.71 -26.84 28.07
N THR A 722 53.70 -27.67 28.41
CA THR A 722 54.11 -27.90 29.81
C THR A 722 54.63 -26.63 30.47
N ASP A 723 55.49 -25.87 29.78
CA ASP A 723 56.08 -24.64 30.30
C ASP A 723 55.03 -23.54 30.45
N ALA A 724 54.16 -23.36 29.46
CA ALA A 724 53.08 -22.36 29.47
C ALA A 724 52.12 -22.60 30.65
N LEU A 725 51.57 -23.82 30.77
CA LEU A 725 50.66 -24.17 31.87
C LEU A 725 51.33 -24.07 33.24
N ALA A 726 52.63 -24.38 33.36
CA ALA A 726 53.35 -24.21 34.61
C ALA A 726 53.43 -22.75 35.05
N ARG A 727 53.48 -21.79 34.11
CA ARG A 727 53.46 -20.35 34.42
C ARG A 727 52.06 -19.87 34.74
N LEU A 728 51.05 -20.29 33.99
CA LEU A 728 49.65 -19.95 34.27
C LEU A 728 49.24 -20.47 35.67
N TYR A 729 49.54 -21.73 35.98
CA TYR A 729 49.30 -22.30 37.32
C TYR A 729 50.11 -21.63 38.45
N ALA A 730 51.17 -20.89 38.13
CA ALA A 730 51.89 -20.08 39.11
C ALA A 730 51.21 -18.72 39.39
N GLY A 731 50.10 -18.42 38.70
CA GLY A 731 49.33 -17.18 38.82
C GLY A 731 49.81 -16.06 37.89
N ASN A 732 50.38 -16.40 36.74
CA ASN A 732 50.60 -15.42 35.67
C ASN A 732 49.39 -15.45 34.75
N ASP A 733 48.89 -14.28 34.38
CA ASP A 733 47.69 -14.20 33.53
C ASP A 733 48.05 -14.19 32.05
N ILE A 734 49.30 -13.85 31.72
CA ILE A 734 49.75 -13.66 30.34
C ILE A 734 51.11 -14.31 30.13
N ILE A 735 51.23 -15.11 29.07
CA ILE A 735 52.47 -15.76 28.65
C ILE A 735 52.89 -15.26 27.28
N ILE A 736 54.16 -14.86 27.13
CA ILE A 736 54.78 -14.57 25.84
C ILE A 736 55.75 -15.71 25.50
N ALA A 737 55.64 -16.28 24.30
CA ALA A 737 56.50 -17.34 23.80
C ALA A 737 56.74 -17.21 22.29
N HIS A 738 57.69 -17.98 21.75
CA HIS A 738 57.97 -18.03 20.31
C HIS A 738 58.57 -19.38 19.90
N ASP A 739 58.40 -19.73 18.63
CA ASP A 739 59.04 -20.89 18.00
C ASP A 739 60.27 -20.51 17.15
N ASP A 740 60.97 -21.49 16.58
CA ASP A 740 62.16 -21.33 15.72
C ASP A 740 61.88 -21.49 14.22
N ASP A 741 60.62 -21.34 13.78
CA ASP A 741 60.30 -21.42 12.36
C ASP A 741 61.14 -20.39 11.55
N THR A 742 61.31 -20.67 10.27
CA THR A 742 61.94 -19.84 9.25
C THR A 742 61.45 -18.38 9.29
N THR A 743 60.18 -18.19 9.65
CA THR A 743 59.61 -16.91 10.12
C THR A 743 59.05 -17.18 11.52
N PRO A 744 59.74 -16.77 12.61
CA PRO A 744 59.32 -17.12 13.96
C PRO A 744 57.92 -16.62 14.25
N ASN A 745 57.04 -17.50 14.72
CA ASN A 745 55.74 -17.11 15.25
C ASN A 745 55.88 -16.76 16.72
N TYR A 746 55.21 -15.68 17.12
CA TYR A 746 55.12 -15.28 18.51
C TYR A 746 53.72 -15.56 19.02
N TYR A 747 53.62 -15.94 20.29
CA TYR A 747 52.37 -16.35 20.90
C TYR A 747 52.14 -15.56 22.18
N LEU A 748 50.94 -14.99 22.29
CA LEU A 748 50.40 -14.46 23.53
C LEU A 748 49.32 -15.43 24.03
N LEU A 749 49.51 -16.01 25.21
CA LEU A 749 48.50 -16.85 25.85
C LEU A 749 47.93 -16.08 27.04
N VAL A 750 46.61 -15.94 27.07
CA VAL A 750 45.90 -15.17 28.09
C VAL A 750 45.02 -16.13 28.89
N ASP A 751 45.09 -16.08 30.23
CA ASP A 751 44.16 -16.79 31.11
C ASP A 751 42.80 -16.10 31.08
N VAL A 752 41.98 -16.40 30.06
CA VAL A 752 40.63 -15.84 29.92
C VAL A 752 39.73 -16.26 31.09
N GLY A 753 39.97 -17.44 31.67
CA GLY A 753 39.19 -17.95 32.80
C GLY A 753 39.42 -17.17 34.10
N GLN A 754 40.54 -16.45 34.20
CA GLN A 754 40.96 -15.70 35.37
C GLN A 754 40.95 -16.57 36.64
N ASP A 755 41.38 -17.83 36.47
CA ASP A 755 41.42 -18.77 37.57
C ASP A 755 42.58 -18.46 38.53
N GLY A 756 42.34 -18.61 39.82
CA GLY A 756 43.40 -18.42 40.81
C GLY A 756 44.52 -19.48 40.69
N ILE A 757 45.66 -19.21 41.33
CA ILE A 757 46.84 -20.09 41.41
C ILE A 757 46.46 -21.58 41.49
N GLY A 758 47.00 -22.37 40.56
CA GLY A 758 46.87 -23.83 40.51
C GLY A 758 45.77 -24.35 39.58
N ALA A 759 45.04 -23.49 38.88
CA ALA A 759 44.09 -23.86 37.84
C ALA A 759 44.06 -22.79 36.74
N THR A 760 43.69 -23.23 35.54
CA THR A 760 43.31 -22.41 34.38
C THR A 760 42.27 -23.22 33.62
N SER A 761 41.06 -22.71 33.49
CA SER A 761 39.92 -23.40 32.90
C SER A 761 39.79 -23.09 31.41
N SER A 762 40.09 -21.85 31.02
CA SER A 762 40.09 -21.39 29.63
C SER A 762 41.26 -20.46 29.32
N LEU A 763 41.79 -20.58 28.10
CA LEU A 763 42.87 -19.76 27.57
C LEU A 763 42.41 -19.11 26.27
N GLY A 764 42.83 -17.88 26.04
CA GLY A 764 42.86 -17.29 24.71
C GLY A 764 44.27 -17.29 24.15
N ILE A 765 44.38 -17.33 22.82
CA ILE A 765 45.66 -17.42 22.12
C ILE A 765 45.66 -16.39 20.99
N ILE A 766 46.71 -15.58 20.95
CA ILE A 766 47.01 -14.68 19.83
C ILE A 766 48.34 -15.11 19.22
N GLN A 767 48.36 -15.38 17.92
CA GLN A 767 49.57 -15.57 17.13
C GLN A 767 49.95 -14.25 16.46
N LEU A 768 51.24 -13.91 16.51
CA LEU A 768 51.79 -12.71 15.89
C LEU A 768 52.94 -13.08 14.95
N ASP A 769 53.06 -12.31 13.86
CA ASP A 769 54.15 -12.43 12.88
C ASP A 769 55.45 -11.70 13.32
N ALA A 770 55.39 -10.96 14.42
CA ALA A 770 56.49 -10.17 14.95
C ALA A 770 56.63 -10.30 16.48
N SER A 771 57.82 -9.98 16.98
CA SER A 771 58.11 -10.07 18.41
C SER A 771 57.30 -9.06 19.21
N ILE A 772 56.75 -9.48 20.35
CA ILE A 772 56.03 -8.60 21.29
C ILE A 772 56.82 -8.45 22.61
N ALA A 773 56.84 -7.23 23.16
CA ALA A 773 57.39 -6.94 24.48
C ALA A 773 56.29 -6.87 25.54
N ASP A 774 56.65 -7.08 26.81
CA ASP A 774 55.74 -6.90 27.94
C ASP A 774 55.19 -5.47 28.05
N THR A 775 55.92 -4.48 27.51
CA THR A 775 55.48 -3.08 27.45
C THR A 775 54.47 -2.77 26.37
N ASP A 776 54.26 -3.69 25.42
CA ASP A 776 53.30 -3.53 24.32
C ASP A 776 51.91 -4.06 24.71
N ILE A 777 51.79 -4.65 25.90
CA ILE A 777 50.53 -5.14 26.47
C ILE A 777 50.09 -4.14 27.54
N VAL A 778 48.86 -3.64 27.43
CA VAL A 778 48.32 -2.57 28.27
C VAL A 778 47.33 -3.11 29.29
#